data_AF-A0A4Q0I497-F1
#
_entry.id   AF-A0A4Q0I497-F1
#
_cell.length_a   1.000
_cell.length_b   1.000
_cell.length_c   1.000
_cell.angle_alpha   90.00
_cell.angle_beta   90.00
_cell.angle_gamma   90.00
#
_symmetry.space_group_name_H-M   'P 1'
#
loop_
_entity.id
_entity.type
_entity.pdbx_description
1 polymer ?
#
loop_
_entity_poly.entity_id
_entity_poly.type
_entity_poly.pdbx_seq_one_letter_code
_entity_poly.pdbx_strand_id
1 'polypeptide(L)'
;MKLRYNIRRRRKIIASCSIIAAVVAVSTLIIGIKNSVRPSRLISGPSGTYSKDYAPSVYSDRFISLFEDIQKEGYLSEEGIPYHSIETLLVEAPDYGHLTTSEAMSYMVWLGATYGRLTGDWSYFKDAWDKTEQYIIPAPERDQPGTNAYIPSQPAQYAPEANSPEKYPALGDSNAPTGIDPIADELASAYGSKAIYQMHWLLDIDNWYGYGNHGDGTSRCSYINTYQRGAGESVWETIPHPSWEDFKWGQVNNGGFLGLFGNFSEPAKQWRYTSASDADARHVQATYWAYLWSKEQGSEKELEPYFEKASKMGDYLRYTLFDKYFRPIGVQDTSKAGTGYDSCHYLLSWYTSWGGDINGTWSWRIGSSHSHQGYQNPVAAYALANESVLTPKSKNAKKDWQQSLKRQLELFQYLQSAEGAIAGGVTNSWEGAYGKYPEGTSTFYDMAYDWQPVYHDPPSNNWFGFQAWSMERIMEYYYLTGDHEIKDLCKKWASWAIENTRLKSNGTYEIPSTLEWSGQPDPWTGKPSANENLHCTVKDWTVDVGVTASYAKALIYYAAATEKHEKKIDDKARETAKQLLDRMWHNYRGKKGVVAKEARADYKRFFDEVYIPNGFSGINAQNAEIKNGATFIDLRPKYKNDKDYKMVEEAINNGKDPVMTYHRYWAQAEVAMANAMYHIYFEQKENGIVPGVNSDENVSTSGPKKSETPESTPDVLSSPDTTITESPANTNDPNENPSPQNSSIPSNTPHNSSNPLASPTNTPSRPSTGNNSTSSISLQYANGNGSDTTNTINPRFKLINNSNSAVNLSDIKIRYYYTIDGEKAQQFWCDWSSAGTSNVTGQFVKLNSPKNNADYYLEIGFNGGAGSIEPGMSVEVQARFSKDDWSNYSQSNDYSFASSASDFGSSNRIALYISGRLVSGNEP
;
A
#
# COMPACT_ATOMS: atom_id res chain seq x y z
N MET A 1 10.40 74.43 -40.83
CA MET A 1 9.24 75.25 -41.23
C MET A 1 8.08 74.89 -40.30
N LYS A 2 7.38 75.91 -39.77
CA LYS A 2 6.20 75.88 -38.87
C LYS A 2 5.15 74.80 -39.30
N LEU A 3 4.24 74.20 -38.50
CA LEU A 3 3.33 74.75 -37.48
C LEU A 3 2.33 73.64 -36.98
N ARG A 4 2.00 73.63 -35.66
CA ARG A 4 0.69 73.28 -35.00
C ARG A 4 0.13 71.83 -35.08
N TYR A 5 -0.57 71.25 -34.09
CA TYR A 5 -1.50 71.83 -33.09
C TYR A 5 -1.57 71.00 -31.79
N ASN A 6 -1.83 71.70 -30.68
CA ASN A 6 -1.89 71.25 -29.28
C ASN A 6 -3.14 70.42 -28.94
N ILE A 7 -3.12 69.67 -27.82
CA ILE A 7 -3.95 69.97 -26.63
C ILE A 7 -3.29 69.40 -25.35
N ARG A 8 -2.95 70.35 -24.47
CA ARG A 8 -2.89 70.40 -22.99
C ARG A 8 -2.23 69.24 -22.21
N ARG A 9 -1.03 69.45 -21.61
CA ARG A 9 -0.69 70.20 -20.35
C ARG A 9 -1.04 69.40 -19.09
N ARG A 10 -0.11 69.02 -18.18
CA ARG A 10 1.07 69.72 -17.59
C ARG A 10 2.08 68.65 -17.08
N ARG A 11 3.38 68.70 -17.42
CA ARG A 11 4.51 69.45 -16.77
C ARG A 11 4.81 68.92 -15.35
N LYS A 12 6.00 68.45 -14.95
CA LYS A 12 7.40 68.75 -15.35
C LYS A 12 8.34 67.64 -14.81
N ILE A 13 9.37 67.26 -15.59
CA ILE A 13 10.69 66.81 -15.11
C ILE A 13 11.73 67.54 -15.96
N ILE A 14 12.69 68.24 -15.34
CA ILE A 14 14.10 68.51 -15.74
C ILE A 14 14.77 68.86 -14.39
N ALA A 15 15.81 68.20 -13.88
CA ALA A 15 17.18 68.01 -14.34
C ALA A 15 17.82 66.99 -13.34
N SER A 16 18.97 66.33 -13.51
CA SER A 16 19.87 65.96 -14.59
C SER A 16 20.97 65.14 -13.88
N CYS A 17 21.46 64.07 -14.53
CA CYS A 17 22.76 63.43 -14.31
C CYS A 17 23.02 62.69 -12.99
N SER A 18 22.77 61.37 -13.00
CA SER A 18 23.67 60.34 -12.44
C SER A 18 23.35 58.96 -13.05
N ILE A 19 24.11 58.64 -14.10
CA ILE A 19 24.76 57.35 -14.41
C ILE A 19 23.99 56.05 -14.03
N ILE A 20 23.39 55.45 -15.06
CA ILE A 20 23.28 54.01 -15.37
C ILE A 20 23.56 53.05 -14.19
N ALA A 21 22.52 52.80 -13.39
CA ALA A 21 22.31 51.61 -12.59
C ALA A 21 20.79 51.48 -12.36
N ALA A 22 20.25 50.26 -12.43
CA ALA A 22 18.83 49.88 -12.29
C ALA A 22 17.95 49.97 -13.57
N VAL A 23 18.10 48.96 -14.44
CA VAL A 23 17.00 48.44 -15.30
C VAL A 23 17.01 46.92 -15.22
N VAL A 24 16.59 46.36 -14.08
CA VAL A 24 15.91 45.05 -13.97
C VAL A 24 15.08 45.12 -12.68
N ALA A 25 13.92 45.77 -12.74
CA ALA A 25 12.93 45.68 -11.66
C ALA A 25 11.56 45.88 -12.29
N VAL A 26 10.60 45.04 -11.89
CA VAL A 26 9.24 44.87 -12.41
C VAL A 26 9.12 43.89 -13.60
N SER A 27 9.41 42.63 -13.32
CA SER A 27 8.68 41.46 -13.83
C SER A 27 8.80 40.38 -12.75
N THR A 28 7.73 39.59 -12.56
CA THR A 28 7.60 38.43 -11.66
C THR A 28 7.59 38.71 -10.15
N LEU A 29 6.43 39.17 -9.66
CA LEU A 29 5.83 38.63 -8.43
C LEU A 29 5.01 37.39 -8.85
N ILE A 30 5.05 36.32 -8.06
CA ILE A 30 4.42 34.98 -8.20
C ILE A 30 5.42 33.87 -8.60
N ILE A 31 5.39 32.78 -7.82
CA ILE A 31 6.09 31.48 -7.90
C ILE A 31 7.54 31.52 -7.40
N GLY A 32 7.98 30.78 -6.38
CA GLY A 32 7.38 29.68 -5.63
C GLY A 32 8.53 28.97 -4.91
N ILE A 33 8.31 28.68 -3.63
CA ILE A 33 9.22 27.98 -2.72
C ILE A 33 9.74 26.70 -3.40
N LYS A 34 11.06 26.63 -3.67
CA LYS A 34 11.69 25.40 -4.19
C LYS A 34 12.20 24.54 -3.04
N ASN A 35 11.45 23.46 -2.83
CA ASN A 35 11.65 22.39 -1.88
C ASN A 35 13.05 21.76 -2.00
N SER A 36 13.80 21.82 -0.91
CA SER A 36 14.93 20.93 -0.64
C SER A 36 14.39 19.61 -0.09
N VAL A 37 14.25 18.59 -0.94
CA VAL A 37 13.99 17.22 -0.50
C VAL A 37 15.34 16.61 -0.11
N ARG A 38 15.53 16.36 1.19
CA ARG A 38 16.68 15.62 1.73
C ARG A 38 16.42 14.11 1.56
N PRO A 39 17.43 13.28 1.22
CA PRO A 39 17.28 11.83 1.34
C PRO A 39 17.06 11.46 2.82
N SER A 40 16.02 10.67 3.09
CA SER A 40 15.73 10.12 4.41
C SER A 40 16.88 9.22 4.87
N ARG A 41 17.38 9.48 6.08
CA ARG A 41 18.24 8.55 6.82
C ARG A 41 17.42 7.31 7.14
N LEU A 42 18.03 6.12 7.07
CA LEU A 42 17.63 5.00 7.92
C LEU A 42 17.51 5.54 9.35
N ILE A 43 16.28 5.59 9.87
CA ILE A 43 16.02 6.03 11.23
C ILE A 43 16.71 5.02 12.14
N SER A 44 17.75 5.47 12.85
CA SER A 44 18.30 4.73 13.98
C SER A 44 17.15 4.42 14.93
N GLY A 45 17.05 3.17 15.39
CA GLY A 45 15.99 2.71 16.30
C GLY A 45 15.74 3.67 17.48
N PRO A 46 14.57 3.57 18.13
CA PRO A 46 14.01 4.62 18.98
C PRO A 46 15.07 5.20 19.92
N SER A 47 15.44 6.46 19.70
CA SER A 47 16.27 7.19 20.64
C SER A 47 15.44 7.36 21.91
N GLY A 48 15.82 6.66 22.98
CA GLY A 48 15.07 6.53 24.24
C GLY A 48 14.95 7.82 25.07
N THR A 49 14.41 8.88 24.49
CA THR A 49 13.99 10.10 25.19
C THR A 49 12.60 10.47 24.70
N TYR A 50 11.58 9.84 25.31
CA TYR A 50 10.18 10.19 25.12
C TYR A 50 9.92 11.63 25.61
N SER A 51 8.97 12.32 24.96
CA SER A 51 8.46 13.63 25.39
C SER A 51 8.03 13.62 26.86
N LYS A 52 8.04 14.80 27.51
CA LYS A 52 7.63 15.00 28.91
C LYS A 52 6.18 14.59 29.23
N ASP A 53 5.36 14.30 28.22
CA ASP A 53 3.94 13.97 28.37
C ASP A 53 3.60 12.48 28.12
N TYR A 54 4.60 11.60 27.95
CA TYR A 54 4.36 10.15 27.85
C TYR A 54 4.04 9.56 29.22
N ALA A 55 2.76 9.22 29.46
CA ALA A 55 2.32 8.43 30.61
C ALA A 55 2.20 6.95 30.20
N PRO A 56 3.15 6.08 30.55
CA PRO A 56 3.10 4.68 30.15
C PRO A 56 1.88 3.96 30.74
N SER A 57 1.34 3.04 29.97
CA SER A 57 0.25 2.13 30.31
C SER A 57 0.49 0.76 29.67
N VAL A 58 -0.28 -0.24 30.07
CA VAL A 58 -0.20 -1.57 29.44
C VAL A 58 -0.44 -1.47 27.94
N TYR A 59 -1.39 -0.66 27.47
CA TYR A 59 -1.74 -0.62 26.04
C TYR A 59 -0.79 0.25 25.22
N SER A 60 -0.26 1.34 25.76
CA SER A 60 0.81 2.11 25.09
C SER A 60 2.09 1.29 24.97
N ASP A 61 2.44 0.50 25.99
CA ASP A 61 3.61 -0.39 25.94
C ASP A 61 3.42 -1.53 24.93
N ARG A 62 2.20 -2.06 24.79
CA ARG A 62 1.85 -3.01 23.72
C ARG A 62 2.03 -2.40 22.33
N PHE A 63 1.58 -1.16 22.13
CA PHE A 63 1.78 -0.44 20.88
C PHE A 63 3.28 -0.30 20.57
N ILE A 64 4.07 0.24 21.50
CA ILE A 64 5.50 0.47 21.28
C ILE A 64 6.23 -0.85 21.02
N SER A 65 5.94 -1.89 21.80
CA SER A 65 6.54 -3.21 21.59
C SER A 65 6.23 -3.77 20.21
N LEU A 66 4.97 -3.71 19.76
CA LEU A 66 4.60 -4.26 18.45
C LEU A 66 5.11 -3.38 17.31
N PHE A 67 5.12 -2.05 17.47
CA PHE A 67 5.72 -1.13 16.52
C PHE A 67 7.20 -1.46 16.30
N GLU A 68 7.96 -1.70 17.38
CA GLU A 68 9.37 -2.09 17.28
C GLU A 68 9.58 -3.42 16.56
N ASP A 69 8.75 -4.43 16.82
CA ASP A 69 8.79 -5.71 16.09
C ASP A 69 8.55 -5.50 14.60
N ILE A 70 7.58 -4.65 14.24
CA ILE A 70 7.28 -4.30 12.85
C ILE A 70 8.51 -3.70 12.16
N GLN A 71 9.31 -2.90 12.86
CA GLN A 71 10.54 -2.33 12.29
C GLN A 71 11.71 -3.33 12.17
N LYS A 72 11.68 -4.46 12.90
CA LYS A 72 12.87 -5.32 13.10
C LYS A 72 12.73 -6.75 12.56
N GLU A 73 11.53 -7.31 12.50
CA GLU A 73 11.33 -8.76 12.32
C GLU A 73 11.02 -9.19 10.87
N GLY A 74 11.41 -8.36 9.89
CA GLY A 74 11.37 -8.71 8.45
C GLY A 74 10.10 -8.27 7.72
N TYR A 75 9.31 -7.38 8.29
CA TYR A 75 8.10 -6.84 7.65
C TYR A 75 8.40 -5.89 6.49
N LEU A 76 9.53 -5.21 6.54
CA LEU A 76 9.90 -4.19 5.57
C LEU A 76 10.97 -4.73 4.63
N SER A 77 10.88 -4.33 3.35
CA SER A 77 11.89 -4.61 2.34
C SER A 77 13.16 -3.77 2.54
N GLU A 78 14.15 -3.95 1.67
CA GLU A 78 15.36 -3.10 1.68
C GLU A 78 15.06 -1.63 1.36
N GLU A 79 14.00 -1.36 0.60
CA GLU A 79 13.45 -0.01 0.35
C GLU A 79 12.73 0.57 1.58
N GLY A 80 12.50 -0.25 2.60
CA GLY A 80 11.76 0.11 3.80
C GLY A 80 10.25 0.24 3.58
N ILE A 81 9.70 -0.38 2.53
CA ILE A 81 8.25 -0.51 2.33
C ILE A 81 7.76 -1.86 2.85
N PRO A 82 6.51 -1.95 3.35
CA PRO A 82 5.98 -3.19 3.88
C PRO A 82 5.79 -4.24 2.80
N TYR A 83 6.20 -5.48 3.06
CA TYR A 83 5.60 -6.64 2.41
C TYR A 83 4.15 -6.82 2.88
N HIS A 84 3.37 -7.61 2.16
CA HIS A 84 2.05 -8.02 2.62
C HIS A 84 2.15 -8.87 3.90
N SER A 85 3.11 -9.78 3.96
CA SER A 85 3.45 -10.59 5.13
C SER A 85 4.94 -10.93 5.21
N ILE A 86 5.44 -11.25 6.41
CA ILE A 86 6.80 -11.79 6.58
C ILE A 86 6.97 -13.13 5.86
N GLU A 87 5.94 -13.97 5.90
CA GLU A 87 5.95 -15.26 5.22
C GLU A 87 5.66 -15.08 3.72
N THR A 88 6.37 -15.82 2.88
CA THR A 88 6.32 -15.71 1.41
C THR A 88 5.22 -16.57 0.78
N LEU A 89 4.97 -17.78 1.30
CA LEU A 89 3.85 -18.62 0.88
C LEU A 89 2.55 -18.15 1.51
N LEU A 90 1.89 -17.22 0.84
CA LEU A 90 0.57 -16.68 1.17
C LEU A 90 -0.20 -16.41 -0.12
N VAL A 91 -1.47 -16.84 -0.16
CA VAL A 91 -2.39 -16.57 -1.26
C VAL A 91 -3.74 -16.15 -0.69
N GLU A 92 -4.21 -14.93 -0.99
CA GLU A 92 -5.54 -14.43 -0.59
C GLU A 92 -6.06 -13.33 -1.52
N ALA A 93 -5.47 -12.13 -1.48
CA ALA A 93 -5.71 -11.05 -2.42
C ALA A 93 -4.45 -10.85 -3.28
N PRO A 94 -3.26 -10.56 -2.70
CA PRO A 94 -2.00 -10.92 -3.34
C PRO A 94 -1.83 -12.44 -3.33
N ASP A 95 -1.10 -12.95 -4.31
CA ASP A 95 -0.85 -14.38 -4.50
C ASP A 95 0.59 -14.80 -4.13
N TYR A 96 1.33 -13.90 -3.47
CA TYR A 96 2.64 -14.12 -2.87
C TYR A 96 2.90 -13.10 -1.76
N GLY A 97 3.45 -13.52 -0.62
CA GLY A 97 3.50 -12.71 0.60
C GLY A 97 4.47 -11.52 0.58
N HIS A 98 5.49 -11.57 -0.29
CA HIS A 98 6.41 -10.44 -0.52
C HIS A 98 6.00 -9.55 -1.71
N LEU A 99 4.79 -9.75 -2.25
CA LEU A 99 4.11 -8.64 -2.90
C LEU A 99 3.70 -7.62 -1.84
N THR A 100 3.30 -6.43 -2.26
CA THR A 100 2.64 -5.48 -1.38
C THR A 100 1.50 -4.79 -2.08
N THR A 101 0.67 -4.12 -1.29
CA THR A 101 -0.54 -3.46 -1.74
C THR A 101 -0.56 -2.00 -1.33
N SER A 102 -1.36 -1.20 -2.03
CA SER A 102 -1.70 0.16 -1.56
C SER A 102 -2.33 0.14 -0.17
N GLU A 103 -3.04 -0.94 0.20
CA GLU A 103 -3.54 -1.19 1.55
C GLU A 103 -2.38 -1.20 2.56
N ALA A 104 -1.36 -2.05 2.38
CA ALA A 104 -0.22 -2.12 3.29
C ALA A 104 0.52 -0.76 3.41
N MET A 105 0.65 -0.03 2.30
CA MET A 105 1.22 1.33 2.31
C MET A 105 0.36 2.32 3.11
N SER A 106 -0.97 2.25 2.98
CA SER A 106 -1.90 3.09 3.77
C SER A 106 -1.83 2.76 5.27
N TYR A 107 -1.63 1.49 5.64
CA TYR A 107 -1.40 1.07 7.02
C TYR A 107 -0.06 1.57 7.58
N MET A 108 1.00 1.62 6.76
CA MET A 108 2.29 2.15 7.18
C MET A 108 2.18 3.62 7.57
N VAL A 109 1.42 4.41 6.80
CA VAL A 109 1.18 5.83 7.09
C VAL A 109 0.36 5.99 8.36
N TRP A 110 -0.68 5.16 8.55
CA TRP A 110 -1.51 5.22 9.75
C TRP A 110 -0.76 4.82 11.03
N LEU A 111 0.07 3.78 10.93
CA LEU A 111 0.94 3.36 12.01
C LEU A 111 1.94 4.47 12.38
N GLY A 112 2.54 5.13 11.37
CA GLY A 112 3.42 6.29 11.56
C GLY A 112 2.71 7.48 12.20
N ALA A 113 1.46 7.78 11.80
CA ALA A 113 0.65 8.83 12.41
C ALA A 113 0.33 8.53 13.89
N THR A 114 0.00 7.27 14.19
CA THR A 114 -0.28 6.82 15.56
C THR A 114 0.98 6.88 16.44
N TYR A 115 2.14 6.51 15.89
CA TYR A 115 3.43 6.67 16.57
C TYR A 115 3.71 8.16 16.88
N GLY A 116 3.47 9.05 15.92
CA GLY A 116 3.58 10.50 16.12
C GLY A 116 2.66 11.02 17.23
N ARG A 117 1.41 10.53 17.30
CA ARG A 117 0.48 10.89 18.40
C ARG A 117 0.98 10.47 19.78
N LEU A 118 1.57 9.29 19.90
CA LEU A 118 2.02 8.77 21.20
C LEU A 118 3.36 9.34 21.64
N THR A 119 4.24 9.68 20.71
CA THR A 119 5.64 10.02 21.02
C THR A 119 6.01 11.48 20.75
N GLY A 120 5.26 12.16 19.88
CA GLY A 120 5.63 13.46 19.31
C GLY A 120 6.62 13.38 18.14
N ASP A 121 7.13 12.18 17.81
CA ASP A 121 8.04 11.97 16.68
C ASP A 121 7.28 11.59 15.41
N TRP A 122 7.23 12.53 14.48
CA TRP A 122 6.53 12.38 13.20
C TRP A 122 7.43 11.87 12.07
N SER A 123 8.67 11.45 12.35
CA SER A 123 9.61 10.97 11.32
C SER A 123 9.09 9.77 10.53
N TYR A 124 8.48 8.79 11.21
CA TYR A 124 7.90 7.61 10.56
C TYR A 124 6.70 7.93 9.66
N PHE A 125 5.84 8.88 10.07
CA PHE A 125 4.73 9.35 9.23
C PHE A 125 5.23 9.98 7.92
N LYS A 126 6.24 10.85 8.02
CA LYS A 126 6.86 11.53 6.88
C LYS A 126 7.52 10.56 5.92
N ASP A 127 8.34 9.65 6.46
CA ASP A 127 9.03 8.63 5.68
C ASP A 127 8.05 7.66 4.99
N ALA A 128 6.97 7.27 5.67
CA ALA A 128 5.93 6.45 5.09
C ALA A 128 5.24 7.12 3.88
N TRP A 129 4.95 8.42 3.97
CA TRP A 129 4.43 9.21 2.86
C TRP A 129 5.42 9.35 1.70
N ASP A 130 6.69 9.62 2.00
CA ASP A 130 7.72 9.77 0.97
C ASP A 130 7.94 8.46 0.20
N LYS A 131 7.92 7.32 0.90
CA LYS A 131 7.96 5.99 0.27
C LYS A 131 6.69 5.69 -0.54
N THR A 132 5.52 6.11 -0.07
CA THR A 132 4.26 5.98 -0.83
C THR A 132 4.40 6.68 -2.19
N GLU A 133 4.80 7.94 -2.18
CA GLU A 133 4.96 8.74 -3.39
C GLU A 133 6.07 8.20 -4.31
N GLN A 134 7.15 7.65 -3.73
CA GLN A 134 8.29 7.15 -4.49
C GLN A 134 8.00 5.83 -5.22
N TYR A 135 7.33 4.89 -4.56
CA TYR A 135 7.30 3.49 -5.01
C TYR A 135 5.98 3.04 -5.58
N ILE A 136 4.85 3.50 -5.06
CA ILE A 136 3.53 2.94 -5.42
C ILE A 136 2.63 3.93 -6.17
N ILE A 137 2.92 5.24 -6.11
CA ILE A 137 2.28 6.23 -6.99
C ILE A 137 3.08 6.30 -8.29
N PRO A 138 2.52 5.92 -9.45
CA PRO A 138 3.24 6.00 -10.72
C PRO A 138 3.65 7.46 -11.02
N ALA A 139 4.93 7.70 -11.28
CA ALA A 139 5.46 9.03 -11.54
C ALA A 139 4.98 9.56 -12.91
N PRO A 140 4.48 10.80 -13.00
CA PRO A 140 3.89 11.34 -14.24
C PRO A 140 4.74 11.21 -15.50
N GLU A 141 6.04 11.53 -15.42
CA GLU A 141 6.93 11.61 -16.58
C GLU A 141 7.53 10.26 -16.96
N ARG A 142 7.72 9.38 -15.98
CA ARG A 142 8.40 8.09 -16.13
C ARG A 142 7.39 6.98 -16.44
N ASP A 143 6.35 6.91 -15.63
CA ASP A 143 5.46 5.75 -15.54
C ASP A 143 4.13 5.99 -16.30
N GLN A 144 3.81 7.24 -16.66
CA GLN A 144 2.52 7.63 -17.27
C GLN A 144 2.66 8.47 -18.57
N PRO A 145 3.46 8.04 -19.57
CA PRO A 145 3.60 8.79 -20.82
C PRO A 145 2.26 8.93 -21.56
N GLY A 146 2.00 10.08 -22.17
CA GLY A 146 0.78 10.33 -22.97
C GLY A 146 -0.48 10.72 -22.20
N THR A 147 -0.41 10.90 -20.88
CA THR A 147 -1.56 11.36 -20.07
C THR A 147 -2.15 12.70 -20.52
N ASN A 148 -1.34 13.59 -21.10
CA ASN A 148 -1.82 14.86 -21.66
C ASN A 148 -2.54 14.70 -23.02
N ALA A 149 -2.40 13.55 -23.69
CA ALA A 149 -3.17 13.22 -24.90
C ALA A 149 -4.58 12.72 -24.58
N TYR A 150 -4.93 12.55 -23.30
CA TYR A 150 -6.25 12.11 -22.86
C TYR A 150 -7.36 13.07 -23.28
N ILE A 151 -8.42 12.51 -23.87
CA ILE A 151 -9.60 13.22 -24.39
C ILE A 151 -10.79 12.95 -23.46
N PRO A 152 -11.23 13.91 -22.61
CA PRO A 152 -12.29 13.67 -21.62
C PRO A 152 -13.65 13.32 -22.22
N SER A 153 -13.92 13.71 -23.47
CA SER A 153 -15.15 13.32 -24.20
C SER A 153 -15.12 11.91 -24.80
N GLN A 154 -13.98 11.22 -24.71
CA GLN A 154 -13.78 9.83 -25.13
C GLN A 154 -12.88 9.13 -24.10
N PRO A 155 -13.37 8.94 -22.86
CA PRO A 155 -12.52 8.56 -21.73
C PRO A 155 -11.93 7.16 -21.87
N ALA A 156 -12.65 6.22 -22.49
CA ALA A 156 -12.21 4.85 -22.74
C ALA A 156 -13.05 4.21 -23.86
N GLN A 157 -12.63 3.01 -24.30
CA GLN A 157 -13.45 2.10 -25.11
C GLN A 157 -14.15 1.10 -24.19
N TYR A 158 -15.41 0.78 -24.50
CA TYR A 158 -16.22 -0.12 -23.69
C TYR A 158 -15.87 -1.59 -23.98
N ALA A 159 -15.78 -2.39 -22.92
CA ALA A 159 -15.94 -3.84 -22.98
C ALA A 159 -16.87 -4.31 -21.85
N PRO A 160 -17.72 -5.31 -22.11
CA PRO A 160 -18.51 -5.95 -21.07
C PRO A 160 -17.61 -6.72 -20.11
N GLU A 161 -18.01 -6.77 -18.84
CA GLU A 161 -17.50 -7.80 -17.93
C GLU A 161 -18.28 -9.10 -18.12
N ALA A 162 -17.79 -10.19 -17.54
CA ALA A 162 -18.50 -11.45 -17.46
C ALA A 162 -18.24 -12.11 -16.12
N ASN A 163 -19.17 -12.93 -15.64
CA ASN A 163 -19.05 -13.59 -14.34
C ASN A 163 -18.07 -14.77 -14.31
N SER A 164 -17.47 -15.16 -15.45
CA SER A 164 -16.66 -16.38 -15.57
C SER A 164 -15.39 -16.09 -16.36
N PRO A 165 -14.19 -16.52 -15.90
CA PRO A 165 -12.94 -16.33 -16.64
C PRO A 165 -12.95 -16.89 -18.08
N GLU A 166 -13.77 -17.91 -18.34
CA GLU A 166 -13.92 -18.56 -19.65
C GLU A 166 -14.50 -17.65 -20.73
N LYS A 167 -15.18 -16.59 -20.33
CA LYS A 167 -15.76 -15.59 -21.24
C LYS A 167 -14.75 -14.53 -21.68
N TYR A 168 -13.52 -14.61 -21.18
CA TYR A 168 -12.43 -13.72 -21.55
C TYR A 168 -11.51 -14.37 -22.60
N PRO A 169 -10.88 -13.59 -23.50
CA PRO A 169 -10.88 -12.11 -23.55
C PRO A 169 -12.25 -11.54 -23.96
N ALA A 170 -12.67 -10.47 -23.27
CA ALA A 170 -13.91 -9.79 -23.59
C ALA A 170 -13.79 -9.04 -24.93
N LEU A 171 -14.80 -9.16 -25.79
CA LEU A 171 -14.86 -8.41 -27.05
C LEU A 171 -15.24 -6.95 -26.76
N GLY A 172 -14.32 -6.04 -27.05
CA GLY A 172 -14.56 -4.60 -26.94
C GLY A 172 -15.45 -4.07 -28.06
N ASP A 173 -16.16 -2.98 -27.78
CA ASP A 173 -16.95 -2.24 -28.77
C ASP A 173 -16.49 -0.78 -28.79
N SER A 174 -15.78 -0.42 -29.86
CA SER A 174 -15.28 0.94 -30.08
C SER A 174 -16.38 1.94 -30.50
N ASN A 175 -17.57 1.45 -30.87
CA ASN A 175 -18.73 2.28 -31.20
C ASN A 175 -19.73 2.40 -30.04
N ALA A 176 -19.58 1.59 -28.99
CA ALA A 176 -20.42 1.69 -27.81
C ALA A 176 -20.24 3.06 -27.16
N PRO A 177 -21.34 3.72 -26.73
CA PRO A 177 -21.24 5.02 -26.10
C PRO A 177 -20.38 4.97 -24.84
N THR A 178 -19.57 5.98 -24.61
CA THR A 178 -19.00 6.27 -23.29
C THR A 178 -19.38 7.70 -22.92
N GLY A 179 -19.51 7.97 -21.63
CA GLY A 179 -19.85 9.32 -21.17
C GLY A 179 -18.67 10.28 -21.23
N ILE A 180 -18.90 11.48 -20.71
CA ILE A 180 -17.89 12.53 -20.60
C ILE A 180 -17.29 12.51 -19.20
N ASP A 181 -15.97 12.44 -19.09
CA ASP A 181 -15.23 12.71 -17.85
C ASP A 181 -15.29 14.21 -17.52
N PRO A 182 -15.99 14.63 -16.45
CA PRO A 182 -16.20 16.03 -16.16
C PRO A 182 -15.10 16.65 -15.29
N ILE A 183 -14.13 15.87 -14.79
CA ILE A 183 -13.15 16.33 -13.79
C ILE A 183 -11.71 16.42 -14.32
N ALA A 184 -11.37 15.78 -15.44
CA ALA A 184 -9.99 15.79 -15.97
C ALA A 184 -9.40 17.18 -16.19
N ASP A 185 -10.13 18.08 -16.84
CA ASP A 185 -9.59 19.40 -17.20
C ASP A 185 -9.49 20.35 -15.98
N GLU A 186 -10.35 20.20 -14.97
CA GLU A 186 -10.20 20.96 -13.71
C GLU A 186 -9.05 20.45 -12.86
N LEU A 187 -8.80 19.13 -12.83
CA LEU A 187 -7.63 18.54 -12.19
C LEU A 187 -6.35 19.02 -12.86
N ALA A 188 -6.30 19.00 -14.19
CA ALA A 188 -5.17 19.51 -14.95
C ALA A 188 -4.94 21.01 -14.71
N SER A 189 -6.01 21.80 -14.59
CA SER A 189 -5.93 23.22 -14.26
C SER A 189 -5.38 23.45 -12.84
N ALA A 190 -5.70 22.57 -11.89
CA ALA A 190 -5.24 22.67 -10.50
C ALA A 190 -3.78 22.22 -10.32
N TYR A 191 -3.33 21.22 -11.09
CA TYR A 191 -2.05 20.54 -10.84
C TYR A 191 -1.06 20.59 -12.02
N GLY A 192 -1.41 21.23 -13.13
CA GLY A 192 -0.53 21.47 -14.28
C GLY A 192 -0.29 20.27 -15.19
N SER A 193 -0.95 19.14 -14.94
CA SER A 193 -0.81 17.90 -15.73
C SER A 193 -2.09 17.07 -15.63
N LYS A 194 -2.36 16.28 -16.67
CA LYS A 194 -3.43 15.27 -16.66
C LYS A 194 -3.00 13.96 -15.99
N ALA A 195 -1.75 13.78 -15.56
CA ALA A 195 -1.31 12.56 -14.88
C ALA A 195 -2.06 12.31 -13.56
N ILE A 196 -2.34 11.05 -13.25
CA ILE A 196 -3.10 10.66 -12.06
C ILE A 196 -2.15 10.56 -10.86
N TYR A 197 -2.59 11.11 -9.72
CA TYR A 197 -1.86 11.03 -8.45
C TYR A 197 -2.62 10.13 -7.47
N GLN A 198 -2.55 8.83 -7.72
CA GLN A 198 -3.13 7.76 -6.89
C GLN A 198 -2.19 6.57 -6.84
N MET A 199 -2.31 5.76 -5.79
CA MET A 199 -1.51 4.54 -5.67
C MET A 199 -1.98 3.50 -6.69
N HIS A 200 -1.04 2.83 -7.36
CA HIS A 200 -1.34 1.53 -7.94
C HIS A 200 -1.60 0.53 -6.81
N TRP A 201 -2.47 -0.47 -7.02
CA TRP A 201 -2.89 -1.34 -5.94
C TRP A 201 -1.90 -2.45 -5.59
N LEU A 202 -1.02 -2.89 -6.51
CA LEU A 202 -0.17 -4.07 -6.31
C LEU A 202 1.27 -3.86 -6.83
N LEU A 203 2.25 -4.22 -6.01
CA LEU A 203 3.67 -4.24 -6.38
C LEU A 203 4.30 -5.60 -6.09
N ASP A 204 5.19 -6.04 -6.97
CA ASP A 204 6.15 -7.10 -6.72
C ASP A 204 7.46 -6.50 -6.22
N ILE A 205 7.65 -6.50 -4.89
CA ILE A 205 8.76 -5.80 -4.24
C ILE A 205 10.10 -6.44 -4.63
N ASP A 206 10.21 -7.76 -4.48
CA ASP A 206 11.46 -8.48 -4.70
C ASP A 206 11.71 -8.84 -6.19
N ASN A 207 10.82 -8.39 -7.09
CA ASN A 207 10.80 -8.82 -8.49
C ASN A 207 10.75 -10.35 -8.59
N TRP A 208 9.96 -10.99 -7.73
CA TRP A 208 9.79 -12.43 -7.67
C TRP A 208 9.22 -13.00 -8.97
N TYR A 209 8.25 -12.32 -9.59
CA TYR A 209 7.75 -12.66 -10.91
C TYR A 209 8.80 -12.46 -12.01
N GLY A 210 9.63 -11.42 -11.89
CA GLY A 210 10.72 -11.14 -12.81
C GLY A 210 10.38 -10.16 -13.93
N TYR A 211 9.25 -9.44 -13.83
CA TYR A 211 8.86 -8.45 -14.83
C TYR A 211 9.64 -7.14 -14.75
N GLY A 212 10.08 -6.78 -13.54
CA GLY A 212 10.73 -5.51 -13.27
C GLY A 212 9.87 -4.30 -13.66
N ASN A 213 10.49 -3.14 -13.83
CA ASN A 213 9.80 -1.91 -14.22
C ASN A 213 10.14 -1.56 -15.66
N HIS A 214 9.17 -1.06 -16.41
CA HIS A 214 9.32 -0.73 -17.83
C HIS A 214 9.84 -1.89 -18.69
N GLY A 215 9.49 -3.13 -18.32
CA GLY A 215 9.92 -4.34 -19.03
C GLY A 215 11.40 -4.69 -18.84
N ASP A 216 12.12 -4.09 -17.89
CA ASP A 216 13.56 -4.35 -17.72
C ASP A 216 13.86 -5.79 -17.23
N GLY A 217 12.92 -6.40 -16.50
CA GLY A 217 13.05 -7.73 -15.91
C GLY A 217 13.94 -7.80 -14.67
N THR A 218 14.39 -6.66 -14.15
CA THR A 218 15.41 -6.60 -13.09
C THR A 218 15.05 -5.69 -11.92
N SER A 219 14.33 -4.58 -12.15
CA SER A 219 14.02 -3.63 -11.09
C SER A 219 13.13 -4.23 -10.00
N ARG A 220 13.43 -3.91 -8.74
CA ARG A 220 12.55 -4.14 -7.58
C ARG A 220 11.37 -3.17 -7.58
N CYS A 221 10.37 -3.43 -6.74
CA CYS A 221 9.12 -2.67 -6.67
C CYS A 221 8.44 -2.58 -8.05
N SER A 222 8.28 -3.73 -8.70
CA SER A 222 7.70 -3.87 -10.03
C SER A 222 6.18 -3.65 -9.97
N TYR A 223 5.65 -2.76 -10.82
CA TYR A 223 4.21 -2.60 -10.99
C TYR A 223 3.64 -3.80 -11.75
N ILE A 224 2.77 -4.57 -11.09
CA ILE A 224 2.12 -5.76 -11.63
C ILE A 224 0.62 -5.73 -11.36
N ASN A 225 -0.13 -6.56 -12.09
CA ASN A 225 -1.55 -6.77 -11.81
C ASN A 225 -1.93 -8.25 -12.00
N THR A 226 -3.09 -8.62 -11.46
CA THR A 226 -3.62 -9.98 -11.47
C THR A 226 -5.06 -10.00 -11.99
N TYR A 227 -6.04 -9.60 -11.16
CA TYR A 227 -7.47 -9.64 -11.47
C TYR A 227 -7.84 -8.80 -12.69
N GLN A 228 -8.44 -9.44 -13.69
CA GLN A 228 -8.92 -8.80 -14.93
C GLN A 228 -10.13 -9.51 -15.56
N ARG A 229 -10.54 -10.69 -15.06
CA ARG A 229 -11.49 -11.60 -15.74
C ARG A 229 -12.79 -11.82 -14.99
N GLY A 230 -13.26 -10.75 -14.36
CA GLY A 230 -14.61 -10.62 -13.84
C GLY A 230 -14.87 -11.37 -12.53
N ALA A 231 -16.14 -11.43 -12.12
CA ALA A 231 -16.51 -11.74 -10.74
C ALA A 231 -16.20 -13.18 -10.29
N GLY A 232 -16.05 -14.11 -11.23
CA GLY A 232 -15.69 -15.50 -10.94
C GLY A 232 -14.18 -15.76 -10.94
N GLU A 233 -13.32 -14.79 -11.24
CA GLU A 233 -11.87 -14.96 -11.14
C GLU A 233 -11.41 -14.80 -9.70
N SER A 234 -11.21 -15.91 -8.97
CA SER A 234 -10.55 -15.87 -7.67
C SER A 234 -9.04 -15.66 -7.81
N VAL A 235 -8.36 -15.39 -6.69
CA VAL A 235 -6.89 -15.23 -6.64
C VAL A 235 -6.14 -16.40 -7.29
N TRP A 236 -6.70 -17.61 -7.18
CA TRP A 236 -6.16 -18.86 -7.69
C TRP A 236 -6.25 -18.99 -9.21
N GLU A 237 -7.08 -18.17 -9.83
CA GLU A 237 -7.37 -18.24 -11.27
C GLU A 237 -6.70 -17.12 -12.04
N THR A 238 -5.91 -16.27 -11.38
CA THR A 238 -5.27 -15.13 -12.05
C THR A 238 -4.01 -15.52 -12.84
N ILE A 239 -3.71 -14.72 -13.87
CA ILE A 239 -2.46 -14.77 -14.63
C ILE A 239 -1.69 -13.47 -14.36
N PRO A 240 -0.70 -13.46 -13.45
CA PRO A 240 0.04 -12.26 -13.06
C PRO A 240 0.81 -11.68 -14.23
N HIS A 241 0.69 -10.37 -14.44
CA HIS A 241 1.21 -9.68 -15.61
C HIS A 241 1.75 -8.28 -15.26
N PRO A 242 2.69 -7.74 -16.04
CA PRO A 242 3.22 -6.41 -15.78
C PRO A 242 2.18 -5.33 -16.09
N SER A 243 2.19 -4.27 -15.28
CA SER A 243 1.43 -3.05 -15.56
C SER A 243 1.98 -2.31 -16.79
N TRP A 244 3.27 -2.47 -17.09
CA TRP A 244 3.93 -2.03 -18.32
C TRP A 244 4.05 -3.19 -19.32
N GLU A 245 3.22 -3.18 -20.35
CA GLU A 245 3.12 -4.22 -21.38
C GLU A 245 3.87 -3.79 -22.66
N ASP A 246 5.07 -4.32 -22.83
CA ASP A 246 5.94 -4.08 -23.99
C ASP A 246 6.10 -5.30 -24.92
N PHE A 247 5.31 -6.36 -24.66
CA PHE A 247 5.30 -7.66 -25.34
C PHE A 247 6.56 -8.52 -25.14
N LYS A 248 7.34 -8.25 -24.09
CA LYS A 248 8.51 -9.06 -23.75
C LYS A 248 8.14 -10.45 -23.23
N TRP A 249 7.01 -10.57 -22.54
CA TRP A 249 6.46 -11.82 -22.00
C TRP A 249 5.01 -12.01 -22.45
N GLY A 250 4.35 -13.09 -22.04
CA GLY A 250 3.04 -13.50 -22.58
C GLY A 250 3.21 -14.06 -23.99
N GLN A 251 2.35 -13.67 -24.92
CA GLN A 251 2.56 -13.86 -26.36
C GLN A 251 3.68 -12.93 -26.84
N VAL A 252 4.93 -13.42 -26.75
CA VAL A 252 6.15 -12.65 -27.03
C VAL A 252 6.09 -12.01 -28.42
N ASN A 253 6.34 -10.69 -28.49
CA ASN A 253 6.24 -9.84 -29.68
C ASN A 253 4.86 -9.85 -30.38
N ASN A 254 3.84 -10.43 -29.76
CA ASN A 254 2.52 -10.65 -30.35
C ASN A 254 1.41 -10.37 -29.34
N GLY A 255 1.40 -9.17 -28.75
CA GLY A 255 0.33 -8.71 -27.85
C GLY A 255 0.50 -9.02 -26.38
N GLY A 256 1.56 -9.75 -25.99
CA GLY A 256 1.89 -10.01 -24.60
C GLY A 256 0.76 -10.73 -23.85
N PHE A 257 0.31 -10.16 -22.73
CA PHE A 257 -0.80 -10.72 -21.95
C PHE A 257 -2.17 -10.18 -22.38
N LEU A 258 -2.25 -9.15 -23.24
CA LEU A 258 -3.49 -8.44 -23.54
C LEU A 258 -4.60 -9.35 -24.09
N GLY A 259 -4.23 -10.32 -24.93
CA GLY A 259 -5.14 -11.30 -25.53
C GLY A 259 -5.82 -12.25 -24.52
N LEU A 260 -5.44 -12.20 -23.24
CA LEU A 260 -6.13 -12.92 -22.15
C LEU A 260 -7.32 -12.14 -21.60
N PHE A 261 -7.34 -10.82 -21.75
CA PHE A 261 -8.25 -9.92 -21.02
C PHE A 261 -9.25 -9.23 -21.93
N GLY A 262 -8.80 -8.70 -23.07
CA GLY A 262 -9.68 -7.93 -23.95
C GLY A 262 -9.23 -7.98 -25.40
N ASN A 263 -10.18 -7.79 -26.30
CA ASN A 263 -9.93 -7.73 -27.74
C ASN A 263 -10.62 -6.49 -28.33
N PHE A 264 -9.82 -5.46 -28.64
CA PHE A 264 -10.28 -4.16 -29.14
C PHE A 264 -9.75 -3.82 -30.54
N SER A 265 -8.76 -4.56 -31.04
CA SER A 265 -8.10 -4.50 -32.35
C SER A 265 -6.75 -5.23 -32.25
N GLU A 266 -5.82 -4.98 -33.17
CA GLU A 266 -4.41 -5.29 -32.98
C GLU A 266 -3.89 -4.71 -31.66
N PRO A 267 -3.17 -5.50 -30.85
CA PRO A 267 -2.68 -5.07 -29.55
C PRO A 267 -1.54 -4.06 -29.69
N ALA A 268 -1.57 -3.02 -28.85
CA ALA A 268 -0.52 -2.00 -28.76
C ALA A 268 0.23 -2.06 -27.42
N LYS A 269 1.53 -1.76 -27.47
CA LYS A 269 2.37 -1.63 -26.28
C LYS A 269 1.83 -0.51 -25.40
N GLN A 270 1.61 -0.79 -24.12
CA GLN A 270 0.86 0.11 -23.26
C GLN A 270 1.24 -0.04 -21.79
N TRP A 271 0.87 0.94 -20.98
CA TRP A 271 0.92 0.88 -19.53
C TRP A 271 -0.49 1.03 -18.96
N ARG A 272 -0.77 0.43 -17.81
CA ARG A 272 -2.03 0.59 -17.08
C ARG A 272 -1.85 0.41 -15.58
N TYR A 273 -2.53 1.24 -14.80
CA TYR A 273 -2.57 1.13 -13.36
C TYR A 273 -4.03 1.13 -12.88
N THR A 274 -4.26 0.44 -11.77
CA THR A 274 -5.54 0.38 -11.07
C THR A 274 -5.29 0.78 -9.62
N SER A 275 -6.09 1.68 -9.07
CA SER A 275 -6.05 2.02 -7.63
C SER A 275 -7.13 1.25 -6.87
N ALA A 276 -6.87 0.93 -5.61
CA ALA A 276 -7.91 0.51 -4.67
C ALA A 276 -8.39 1.73 -3.86
N SER A 277 -9.66 2.12 -4.00
CA SER A 277 -10.14 3.40 -3.48
C SER A 277 -10.11 3.48 -1.95
N ASP A 278 -10.30 2.33 -1.27
CA ASP A 278 -10.30 2.24 0.18
C ASP A 278 -8.91 2.55 0.77
N ALA A 279 -7.83 2.15 0.08
CA ALA A 279 -6.46 2.40 0.48
C ALA A 279 -6.09 3.88 0.38
N ASP A 280 -6.37 4.52 -0.74
CA ASP A 280 -6.17 5.96 -0.91
C ASP A 280 -7.03 6.75 0.10
N ALA A 281 -8.27 6.32 0.36
CA ALA A 281 -9.11 6.93 1.38
C ALA A 281 -8.57 6.73 2.81
N ARG A 282 -8.06 5.53 3.14
CA ARG A 282 -7.40 5.24 4.43
C ARG A 282 -6.15 6.10 4.61
N HIS A 283 -5.41 6.37 3.53
CA HIS A 283 -4.25 7.26 3.52
C HIS A 283 -4.63 8.71 3.88
N VAL A 284 -5.74 9.21 3.30
CA VAL A 284 -6.32 10.51 3.66
C VAL A 284 -6.83 10.53 5.11
N GLN A 285 -7.54 9.49 5.55
CA GLN A 285 -8.01 9.34 6.93
C GLN A 285 -6.86 9.37 7.95
N ALA A 286 -5.81 8.58 7.72
CA ALA A 286 -4.61 8.55 8.55
C ALA A 286 -3.93 9.93 8.63
N THR A 287 -3.86 10.62 7.49
CA THR A 287 -3.28 11.97 7.42
C THR A 287 -4.15 13.01 8.11
N TYR A 288 -5.48 12.85 8.11
CA TYR A 288 -6.37 13.70 8.88
C TYR A 288 -6.16 13.53 10.38
N TRP A 289 -6.04 12.30 10.87
CA TRP A 289 -5.66 12.07 12.27
C TRP A 289 -4.28 12.64 12.60
N ALA A 290 -3.29 12.48 11.72
CA ALA A 290 -1.98 13.12 11.87
C ALA A 290 -2.09 14.65 11.97
N TYR A 291 -2.96 15.28 11.18
CA TYR A 291 -3.25 16.71 11.29
C TYR A 291 -3.83 17.09 12.65
N LEU A 292 -4.88 16.40 13.10
CA LEU A 292 -5.51 16.70 14.40
C LEU A 292 -4.50 16.56 15.55
N TRP A 293 -3.77 15.46 15.57
CA TRP A 293 -2.80 15.12 16.61
C TRP A 293 -1.55 15.99 16.59
N SER A 294 -1.00 16.29 15.42
CA SER A 294 0.14 17.21 15.32
C SER A 294 -0.25 18.63 15.73
N LYS A 295 -1.50 19.04 15.47
CA LYS A 295 -2.03 20.33 15.91
C LYS A 295 -2.20 20.40 17.42
N GLU A 296 -2.66 19.32 18.06
CA GLU A 296 -2.68 19.21 19.53
C GLU A 296 -1.27 19.39 20.12
N GLN A 297 -0.24 18.88 19.43
CA GLN A 297 1.17 18.97 19.83
C GLN A 297 1.88 20.26 19.38
N GLY A 298 1.25 21.11 18.55
CA GLY A 298 1.86 22.31 17.98
C GLY A 298 2.92 22.05 16.89
N SER A 299 2.91 20.87 16.28
CA SER A 299 3.86 20.40 15.25
C SER A 299 3.25 20.35 13.84
N GLU A 300 2.02 20.81 13.64
CA GLU A 300 1.28 20.66 12.37
C GLU A 300 1.96 21.34 11.18
N LYS A 301 2.68 22.45 11.41
CA LYS A 301 3.41 23.16 10.36
C LYS A 301 4.53 22.34 9.73
N GLU A 302 5.12 21.41 10.49
CA GLU A 302 6.14 20.51 9.96
C GLU A 302 5.55 19.51 8.95
N LEU A 303 4.25 19.22 9.08
CA LEU A 303 3.56 18.18 8.31
C LEU A 303 2.71 18.75 7.17
N GLU A 304 2.63 20.07 7.03
CA GLU A 304 1.86 20.76 5.98
C GLU A 304 2.09 20.19 4.56
N PRO A 305 3.33 19.89 4.11
CA PRO A 305 3.54 19.30 2.78
C PRO A 305 2.81 17.96 2.57
N TYR A 306 2.65 17.17 3.63
CA TYR A 306 1.97 15.88 3.58
C TYR A 306 0.45 16.03 3.59
N PHE A 307 -0.08 17.09 4.22
CA PHE A 307 -1.50 17.44 4.10
C PHE A 307 -1.83 17.87 2.66
N GLU A 308 -0.93 18.61 2.01
CA GLU A 308 -1.10 18.95 0.59
C GLU A 308 -1.07 17.71 -0.32
N LYS A 309 -0.21 16.72 -0.04
CA LYS A 309 -0.17 15.43 -0.76
C LYS A 309 -1.48 14.65 -0.57
N ALA A 310 -1.98 14.55 0.66
CA ALA A 310 -3.27 13.90 0.96
C ALA A 310 -4.45 14.62 0.27
N SER A 311 -4.45 15.95 0.30
CA SER A 311 -5.43 16.79 -0.39
C SER A 311 -5.42 16.55 -1.89
N LYS A 312 -4.23 16.46 -2.51
CA LYS A 312 -4.07 16.11 -3.93
C LYS A 312 -4.57 14.70 -4.21
N MET A 313 -4.17 13.69 -3.44
CA MET A 313 -4.67 12.31 -3.59
C MET A 313 -6.20 12.25 -3.51
N GLY A 314 -6.80 12.96 -2.54
CA GLY A 314 -8.25 13.11 -2.42
C GLY A 314 -8.90 13.82 -3.60
N ASP A 315 -8.20 14.69 -4.34
CA ASP A 315 -8.75 15.30 -5.56
C ASP A 315 -8.91 14.26 -6.69
N TYR A 316 -7.88 13.43 -6.90
CA TYR A 316 -7.89 12.38 -7.92
C TYR A 316 -8.77 11.18 -7.53
N LEU A 317 -8.89 10.88 -6.23
CA LEU A 317 -9.78 9.85 -5.70
C LEU A 317 -11.24 10.07 -6.13
N ARG A 318 -11.63 11.28 -6.52
CA ARG A 318 -12.95 11.57 -7.09
C ARG A 318 -13.28 10.76 -8.34
N TYR A 319 -12.30 10.23 -9.07
CA TYR A 319 -12.56 9.31 -10.18
C TYR A 319 -13.36 8.07 -9.77
N THR A 320 -13.20 7.64 -8.52
CA THR A 320 -13.95 6.50 -7.97
C THR A 320 -15.42 6.82 -7.71
N LEU A 321 -15.83 8.10 -7.76
CA LEU A 321 -17.21 8.54 -7.58
C LEU A 321 -18.06 8.40 -8.85
N PHE A 322 -17.45 7.98 -9.97
CA PHE A 322 -18.07 7.89 -11.28
C PHE A 322 -18.19 6.45 -11.75
N ASP A 323 -19.27 6.19 -12.51
CA ASP A 323 -19.48 4.96 -13.25
C ASP A 323 -18.26 4.58 -14.11
N LYS A 324 -18.02 3.28 -14.30
CA LYS A 324 -16.88 2.73 -15.05
C LYS A 324 -16.64 3.43 -16.39
N TYR A 325 -17.70 3.62 -17.18
CA TYR A 325 -17.63 4.25 -18.50
C TYR A 325 -18.41 5.57 -18.55
N PHE A 326 -18.53 6.24 -17.40
CA PHE A 326 -19.27 7.50 -17.25
C PHE A 326 -20.72 7.39 -17.78
N ARG A 327 -21.35 6.22 -17.62
CA ARG A 327 -22.76 6.03 -17.97
C ARG A 327 -23.66 6.68 -16.90
N PRO A 328 -24.86 7.17 -17.28
CA PRO A 328 -25.79 7.73 -16.31
C PRO A 328 -26.11 6.71 -15.20
N ILE A 329 -26.39 7.20 -14.01
CA ILE A 329 -26.87 6.34 -12.92
C ILE A 329 -28.27 5.79 -13.27
N GLY A 330 -28.49 4.49 -13.07
CA GLY A 330 -29.75 3.79 -13.38
C GLY A 330 -29.95 3.45 -14.86
N VAL A 331 -28.90 3.51 -15.69
CA VAL A 331 -29.02 3.55 -17.16
C VAL A 331 -29.81 2.39 -17.78
N GLN A 332 -29.54 1.14 -17.36
CA GLN A 332 -30.17 -0.11 -17.85
C GLN A 332 -30.34 -0.20 -19.39
N ASP A 333 -29.47 0.49 -20.12
CA ASP A 333 -29.54 0.71 -21.57
C ASP A 333 -28.13 0.99 -22.09
N THR A 334 -27.60 0.03 -22.86
CA THR A 334 -26.24 0.07 -23.40
C THR A 334 -26.03 1.18 -24.43
N SER A 335 -27.08 1.85 -24.89
CA SER A 335 -27.01 2.90 -25.93
C SER A 335 -26.87 4.34 -25.40
N LYS A 336 -26.95 4.57 -24.08
CA LYS A 336 -26.94 5.93 -23.50
C LYS A 336 -25.58 6.34 -22.93
N ALA A 337 -25.05 7.48 -23.33
CA ALA A 337 -23.85 8.08 -22.74
C ALA A 337 -24.19 9.10 -21.64
N GLY A 338 -23.32 9.24 -20.64
CA GLY A 338 -23.43 10.32 -19.66
C GLY A 338 -22.88 11.63 -20.21
N THR A 339 -23.36 12.74 -19.66
CA THR A 339 -23.01 14.10 -20.08
C THR A 339 -22.14 14.84 -19.06
N GLY A 340 -21.84 14.21 -17.93
CA GLY A 340 -20.95 14.67 -16.88
C GLY A 340 -21.32 14.03 -15.54
N TYR A 341 -21.80 14.84 -14.60
CA TYR A 341 -22.17 14.38 -13.24
C TYR A 341 -23.43 13.51 -13.15
N ASP A 342 -24.18 13.34 -14.25
CA ASP A 342 -25.23 12.32 -14.34
C ASP A 342 -24.69 10.88 -14.22
N SER A 343 -23.37 10.70 -14.37
CA SER A 343 -22.64 9.45 -14.11
C SER A 343 -21.97 9.36 -12.74
N CYS A 344 -22.13 10.37 -11.89
CA CYS A 344 -21.52 10.42 -10.56
C CYS A 344 -22.45 9.81 -9.51
N HIS A 345 -22.09 8.63 -8.99
CA HIS A 345 -22.81 7.99 -7.89
C HIS A 345 -22.35 8.47 -6.51
N TYR A 346 -21.25 9.21 -6.41
CA TYR A 346 -20.73 9.81 -5.17
C TYR A 346 -20.31 8.80 -4.07
N LEU A 347 -20.06 7.54 -4.44
CA LEU A 347 -19.54 6.49 -3.55
C LEU A 347 -18.11 6.15 -3.93
N LEU A 348 -17.32 5.65 -2.99
CA LEU A 348 -16.03 5.05 -3.31
C LEU A 348 -16.28 3.69 -3.97
N SER A 349 -16.15 3.60 -5.29
CA SER A 349 -16.28 2.35 -6.05
C SER A 349 -15.02 1.49 -5.96
N TRP A 350 -15.08 0.24 -6.42
CA TRP A 350 -13.99 -0.75 -6.26
C TRP A 350 -12.62 -0.26 -6.75
N TYR A 351 -12.61 0.54 -7.82
CA TYR A 351 -11.38 1.10 -8.37
C TYR A 351 -11.64 2.34 -9.21
N THR A 352 -10.56 3.04 -9.51
CA THR A 352 -10.38 3.72 -10.80
C THR A 352 -9.16 3.12 -11.48
N SER A 353 -9.15 3.13 -12.81
CA SER A 353 -8.02 2.65 -13.59
C SER A 353 -7.74 3.61 -14.75
N TRP A 354 -6.46 3.71 -15.10
CA TRP A 354 -6.00 4.56 -16.18
C TRP A 354 -4.81 3.91 -16.89
N GLY A 355 -4.65 4.21 -18.17
CA GLY A 355 -3.61 3.63 -18.99
C GLY A 355 -3.31 4.45 -20.23
N GLY A 356 -2.30 4.04 -20.98
CA GLY A 356 -1.89 4.73 -22.21
C GLY A 356 -0.86 3.99 -23.02
N ASP A 357 -0.62 4.50 -24.23
CA ASP A 357 0.46 4.05 -25.09
C ASP A 357 1.82 4.40 -24.49
N ILE A 358 2.77 3.48 -24.60
CA ILE A 358 4.14 3.69 -24.10
C ILE A 358 4.85 4.84 -24.84
N ASN A 359 4.51 5.11 -26.10
CA ASN A 359 5.05 6.25 -26.85
C ASN A 359 4.25 7.54 -26.64
N GLY A 360 3.20 7.50 -25.82
CA GLY A 360 2.41 8.64 -25.41
C GLY A 360 1.38 9.13 -26.43
N THR A 361 0.97 8.29 -27.39
CA THR A 361 0.01 8.69 -28.45
C THR A 361 -1.46 8.75 -28.01
N TRP A 362 -1.84 7.95 -27.02
CA TRP A 362 -3.20 7.93 -26.45
C TRP A 362 -3.17 7.54 -24.97
N SER A 363 -4.24 7.85 -24.25
CA SER A 363 -4.50 7.40 -22.88
C SER A 363 -6.00 7.30 -22.61
N TRP A 364 -6.38 6.52 -21.59
CA TRP A 364 -7.76 6.26 -21.17
C TRP A 364 -7.92 6.27 -19.65
N ARG A 365 -9.16 6.42 -19.18
CA ARG A 365 -9.56 6.36 -17.76
C ARG A 365 -10.93 5.69 -17.63
N ILE A 366 -11.12 4.96 -16.55
CA ILE A 366 -12.41 4.41 -16.12
C ILE A 366 -12.58 4.61 -14.62
N GLY A 367 -13.81 4.90 -14.18
CA GLY A 367 -14.21 4.75 -12.79
C GLY A 367 -14.52 3.28 -12.47
N SER A 368 -15.53 3.04 -11.62
CA SER A 368 -16.12 1.71 -11.46
C SER A 368 -17.60 1.82 -11.13
N SER A 369 -18.40 0.93 -11.74
CA SER A 369 -19.85 0.89 -11.55
C SER A 369 -20.27 0.16 -10.26
N HIS A 370 -19.33 -0.47 -9.56
CA HIS A 370 -19.58 -1.34 -8.42
C HIS A 370 -19.05 -0.71 -7.13
N SER A 371 -19.92 -0.54 -6.14
CA SER A 371 -19.56 0.07 -4.85
C SER A 371 -19.86 -0.89 -3.71
N HIS A 372 -18.83 -1.23 -2.93
CA HIS A 372 -18.93 -2.10 -1.76
C HIS A 372 -18.92 -1.27 -0.47
N GLN A 373 -19.70 -1.63 0.54
CA GLN A 373 -19.76 -0.93 1.83
C GLN A 373 -18.37 -0.85 2.49
N GLY A 374 -17.59 -1.93 2.37
CA GLY A 374 -16.23 -2.07 2.88
C GLY A 374 -15.24 -1.00 2.41
N TYR A 375 -15.53 -0.35 1.28
CA TYR A 375 -14.64 0.62 0.65
C TYR A 375 -14.94 2.06 1.06
N GLN A 376 -16.12 2.31 1.64
CA GLN A 376 -16.52 3.67 2.01
C GLN A 376 -15.67 4.21 3.17
N ASN A 377 -15.45 5.52 3.20
CA ASN A 377 -14.65 6.20 4.21
C ASN A 377 -15.19 7.61 4.50
N PRO A 378 -16.19 7.72 5.39
CA PRO A 378 -16.77 9.01 5.79
C PRO A 378 -15.78 9.96 6.47
N VAL A 379 -14.72 9.45 7.12
CA VAL A 379 -13.68 10.29 7.74
C VAL A 379 -12.88 11.02 6.67
N ALA A 380 -12.43 10.30 5.64
CA ALA A 380 -11.73 10.91 4.50
C ALA A 380 -12.61 11.92 3.77
N ALA A 381 -13.87 11.55 3.48
CA ALA A 381 -14.82 12.45 2.84
C ALA A 381 -15.09 13.72 3.68
N TYR A 382 -15.26 13.56 4.99
CA TYR A 382 -15.43 14.66 5.93
C TYR A 382 -14.23 15.60 5.95
N ALA A 383 -13.00 15.05 6.01
CA ALA A 383 -11.78 15.82 6.02
C ALA A 383 -11.61 16.63 4.71
N LEU A 384 -11.76 15.99 3.55
CA LEU A 384 -11.63 16.63 2.24
C LEU A 384 -12.75 17.66 1.98
N ALA A 385 -13.92 17.48 2.59
CA ALA A 385 -15.05 18.39 2.48
C ALA A 385 -14.97 19.60 3.41
N ASN A 386 -14.40 19.47 4.60
CA ASN A 386 -14.58 20.46 5.67
C ASN A 386 -13.28 21.05 6.22
N GLU A 387 -12.15 20.36 6.09
CA GLU A 387 -10.88 20.78 6.70
C GLU A 387 -10.04 21.53 5.68
N SER A 388 -9.78 22.81 5.93
CA SER A 388 -9.17 23.70 4.94
C SER A 388 -7.78 23.26 4.49
N VAL A 389 -7.02 22.62 5.38
CA VAL A 389 -5.67 22.09 5.09
C VAL A 389 -5.70 20.85 4.19
N LEU A 390 -6.85 20.16 4.11
CA LEU A 390 -7.05 18.96 3.29
C LEU A 390 -8.00 19.20 2.11
N THR A 391 -8.70 20.34 2.08
CA THR A 391 -9.63 20.68 0.99
C THR A 391 -8.90 20.70 -0.35
N PRO A 392 -9.29 19.86 -1.33
CA PRO A 392 -8.61 19.78 -2.61
C PRO A 392 -8.63 21.09 -3.41
N LYS A 393 -7.65 21.24 -4.32
CA LYS A 393 -7.41 22.49 -5.06
C LYS A 393 -8.37 22.68 -6.23
N SER A 394 -8.88 21.60 -6.82
CA SER A 394 -9.79 21.71 -7.95
C SER A 394 -11.13 22.35 -7.54
N LYS A 395 -11.76 23.01 -8.50
CA LYS A 395 -12.88 23.92 -8.26
C LYS A 395 -14.08 23.23 -7.62
N ASN A 396 -14.43 22.02 -8.06
CA ASN A 396 -15.63 21.32 -7.62
C ASN A 396 -15.39 20.28 -6.51
N ALA A 397 -14.13 19.93 -6.22
CA ALA A 397 -13.82 18.83 -5.30
C ALA A 397 -14.47 18.95 -3.93
N LYS A 398 -14.47 20.15 -3.32
CA LYS A 398 -15.13 20.35 -2.03
C LYS A 398 -16.61 19.96 -2.06
N LYS A 399 -17.33 20.38 -3.11
CA LYS A 399 -18.75 20.08 -3.27
C LYS A 399 -18.96 18.57 -3.49
N ASP A 400 -18.09 17.95 -4.27
CA ASP A 400 -18.17 16.52 -4.55
C ASP A 400 -17.95 15.68 -3.29
N TRP A 401 -16.97 16.07 -2.45
CA TRP A 401 -16.72 15.40 -1.18
C TRP A 401 -17.83 15.64 -0.15
N GLN A 402 -18.46 16.83 -0.14
CA GLN A 402 -19.65 17.07 0.67
C GLN A 402 -20.82 16.15 0.26
N GLN A 403 -21.06 16.01 -1.04
CA GLN A 403 -22.10 15.12 -1.55
C GLN A 403 -21.73 13.64 -1.33
N SER A 404 -20.45 13.29 -1.45
CA SER A 404 -19.96 11.93 -1.21
C SER A 404 -20.09 11.53 0.26
N LEU A 405 -19.72 12.40 1.20
CA LEU A 405 -19.93 12.15 2.62
C LEU A 405 -21.39 11.79 2.90
N LYS A 406 -22.33 12.64 2.46
CA LYS A 406 -23.76 12.38 2.63
C LYS A 406 -24.18 11.04 2.01
N ARG A 407 -23.80 10.81 0.75
CA ARG A 407 -24.17 9.60 0.01
C ARG A 407 -23.63 8.32 0.66
N GLN A 408 -22.41 8.37 1.20
CA GLN A 408 -21.81 7.24 1.91
C GLN A 408 -22.62 6.90 3.18
N LEU A 409 -22.96 7.88 4.01
CA LEU A 409 -23.75 7.63 5.23
C LEU A 409 -25.14 7.04 4.91
N GLU A 410 -25.79 7.55 3.86
CA GLU A 410 -27.06 7.02 3.35
C GLU A 410 -26.93 5.56 2.86
N LEU A 411 -25.78 5.19 2.27
CA LEU A 411 -25.53 3.80 1.84
C LEU A 411 -25.51 2.85 3.03
N PHE A 412 -24.83 3.19 4.14
CA PHE A 412 -24.81 2.33 5.32
C PHE A 412 -26.21 2.19 5.96
N GLN A 413 -26.99 3.27 5.96
CA GLN A 413 -28.38 3.24 6.43
C GLN A 413 -29.26 2.35 5.53
N TYR A 414 -29.09 2.43 4.21
CA TYR A 414 -29.78 1.58 3.25
C TYR A 414 -29.42 0.10 3.41
N LEU A 415 -28.14 -0.22 3.63
CA LEU A 415 -27.63 -1.59 3.68
C LEU A 415 -27.73 -2.26 5.06
N GLN A 416 -28.17 -1.55 6.10
CA GLN A 416 -28.25 -2.14 7.44
C GLN A 416 -29.38 -3.17 7.52
N SER A 417 -29.01 -4.43 7.76
CA SER A 417 -29.93 -5.56 7.94
C SER A 417 -30.87 -5.40 9.13
N ALA A 418 -31.89 -6.25 9.18
CA ALA A 418 -32.81 -6.36 10.31
C ALA A 418 -32.06 -6.61 11.63
N GLU A 419 -30.99 -7.41 11.62
CA GLU A 419 -30.18 -7.72 12.80
C GLU A 419 -29.20 -6.60 13.17
N GLY A 420 -28.57 -5.95 12.18
CA GLY A 420 -27.67 -4.82 12.39
C GLY A 420 -26.37 -4.84 11.57
N ALA A 421 -26.03 -5.97 10.95
CA ALA A 421 -24.92 -6.09 10.00
C ALA A 421 -25.15 -5.26 8.72
N ILE A 422 -24.09 -4.89 8.01
CA ILE A 422 -24.15 -4.08 6.77
C ILE A 422 -24.00 -4.97 5.53
N ALA A 423 -25.01 -5.00 4.66
CA ALA A 423 -25.01 -5.79 3.42
C ALA A 423 -24.01 -5.25 2.37
N GLY A 424 -23.80 -6.00 1.28
CA GLY A 424 -22.66 -5.80 0.37
C GLY A 424 -22.54 -4.41 -0.24
N GLY A 425 -23.47 -4.02 -1.09
CA GLY A 425 -23.35 -2.76 -1.81
C GLY A 425 -24.35 -2.59 -2.93
N VAL A 426 -23.91 -1.88 -3.97
CA VAL A 426 -24.74 -1.50 -5.12
C VAL A 426 -23.94 -1.51 -6.41
N THR A 427 -24.61 -1.70 -7.54
CA THR A 427 -24.04 -1.61 -8.89
C THR A 427 -24.88 -0.75 -9.83
N ASN A 428 -24.21 0.05 -10.65
CA ASN A 428 -24.83 0.73 -11.79
C ASN A 428 -24.82 -0.12 -13.07
N SER A 429 -24.01 -1.18 -13.12
CA SER A 429 -23.80 -2.02 -14.30
C SER A 429 -24.11 -3.48 -13.95
N TRP A 430 -25.38 -3.86 -14.11
CA TRP A 430 -25.81 -5.23 -13.83
C TRP A 430 -25.06 -6.23 -14.72
N GLU A 431 -24.53 -7.29 -14.10
CA GLU A 431 -23.60 -8.27 -14.71
C GLU A 431 -22.37 -7.64 -15.38
N GLY A 432 -22.05 -6.39 -15.05
CA GLY A 432 -20.97 -5.61 -15.65
C GLY A 432 -21.17 -5.32 -17.15
N ALA A 433 -22.41 -5.39 -17.63
CA ALA A 433 -22.77 -5.16 -19.03
C ALA A 433 -23.91 -4.13 -19.21
N TYR A 434 -24.22 -3.33 -18.18
CA TYR A 434 -25.34 -2.38 -18.17
C TYR A 434 -26.69 -3.02 -18.53
N GLY A 435 -26.89 -4.28 -18.13
CA GLY A 435 -28.14 -5.02 -18.33
C GLY A 435 -29.31 -4.41 -17.56
N LYS A 436 -30.52 -4.86 -17.89
CA LYS A 436 -31.71 -4.52 -17.10
C LYS A 436 -31.64 -5.20 -15.74
N TYR A 437 -32.08 -4.48 -14.71
CA TYR A 437 -32.19 -5.07 -13.38
C TYR A 437 -33.34 -6.09 -13.38
N PRO A 438 -33.19 -7.20 -12.63
CA PRO A 438 -34.31 -8.11 -12.39
C PRO A 438 -35.53 -7.38 -11.81
N GLU A 439 -36.73 -7.88 -12.10
CA GLU A 439 -37.96 -7.31 -11.54
C GLU A 439 -37.94 -7.42 -10.01
N GLY A 440 -38.26 -6.31 -9.33
CA GLY A 440 -38.28 -6.25 -7.87
C GLY A 440 -36.92 -6.02 -7.21
N THR A 441 -35.83 -5.83 -7.97
CA THR A 441 -34.53 -5.44 -7.42
C THR A 441 -34.63 -4.10 -6.68
N SER A 442 -34.18 -4.09 -5.43
CA SER A 442 -34.11 -2.88 -4.62
C SER A 442 -33.03 -1.92 -5.14
N THR A 443 -33.28 -0.61 -5.03
CA THR A 443 -32.38 0.40 -5.58
C THR A 443 -32.01 1.49 -4.58
N PHE A 444 -30.77 1.97 -4.70
CA PHE A 444 -30.24 3.13 -4.00
C PHE A 444 -29.81 4.19 -5.01
N TYR A 445 -30.54 5.30 -5.08
CA TYR A 445 -30.34 6.31 -6.14
C TYR A 445 -30.25 5.66 -7.53
N ASP A 446 -31.20 4.78 -7.85
CA ASP A 446 -31.30 4.01 -9.09
C ASP A 446 -30.18 2.99 -9.36
N MET A 447 -29.19 2.82 -8.47
CA MET A 447 -28.24 1.69 -8.53
C MET A 447 -28.86 0.45 -7.91
N ALA A 448 -28.70 -0.71 -8.54
CA ALA A 448 -29.23 -1.99 -8.06
C ALA A 448 -28.48 -2.47 -6.82
N TYR A 449 -29.21 -3.01 -5.83
CA TYR A 449 -28.62 -3.74 -4.72
C TYR A 449 -27.81 -4.94 -5.22
N ASP A 450 -26.61 -5.10 -4.67
CA ASP A 450 -25.76 -6.25 -4.87
C ASP A 450 -25.25 -6.73 -3.51
N TRP A 451 -25.54 -7.98 -3.17
CA TRP A 451 -25.14 -8.56 -1.89
C TRP A 451 -23.67 -9.00 -1.88
N GLN A 452 -23.07 -9.19 -3.07
CA GLN A 452 -21.68 -9.61 -3.27
C GLN A 452 -20.98 -8.78 -4.37
N PRO A 453 -20.88 -7.43 -4.22
CA PRO A 453 -20.26 -6.60 -5.24
C PRO A 453 -18.90 -7.10 -5.71
N VAL A 454 -18.67 -7.07 -7.02
CA VAL A 454 -17.40 -7.30 -7.73
C VAL A 454 -16.94 -8.74 -7.84
N TYR A 455 -16.92 -9.53 -6.77
CA TYR A 455 -16.35 -10.88 -6.81
C TYR A 455 -17.20 -11.90 -6.03
N HIS A 456 -17.28 -13.10 -6.59
CA HIS A 456 -18.20 -14.17 -6.22
C HIS A 456 -17.47 -15.45 -5.75
N ASP A 457 -16.14 -15.54 -5.90
CA ASP A 457 -15.33 -16.67 -5.40
C ASP A 457 -14.16 -16.21 -4.49
N PRO A 458 -14.36 -16.18 -3.16
CA PRO A 458 -15.66 -16.30 -2.47
C PRO A 458 -16.50 -15.02 -2.63
N PRO A 459 -17.81 -15.03 -2.32
CA PRO A 459 -18.64 -13.82 -2.32
C PRO A 459 -18.08 -12.70 -1.45
N SER A 460 -18.05 -11.48 -1.98
CA SER A 460 -17.28 -10.39 -1.39
C SER A 460 -17.68 -9.95 0.01
N ASN A 461 -18.98 -9.97 0.32
CA ASN A 461 -19.47 -9.56 1.63
C ASN A 461 -19.70 -10.73 2.59
N ASN A 462 -19.21 -11.93 2.27
CA ASN A 462 -19.17 -13.02 3.24
C ASN A 462 -18.11 -12.77 4.32
N TRP A 463 -17.10 -11.94 4.05
CA TRP A 463 -16.01 -11.71 5.00
C TRP A 463 -16.39 -10.66 6.05
N PHE A 464 -16.43 -11.07 7.32
CA PHE A 464 -16.71 -10.16 8.45
C PHE A 464 -15.67 -9.02 8.58
N GLY A 465 -14.47 -9.17 8.02
CA GLY A 465 -13.45 -8.11 8.03
C GLY A 465 -13.94 -6.78 7.44
N PHE A 466 -14.81 -6.82 6.41
CA PHE A 466 -15.40 -5.59 5.90
C PHE A 466 -16.42 -4.95 6.85
N GLN A 467 -17.03 -5.70 7.78
CA GLN A 467 -17.82 -5.08 8.84
C GLN A 467 -16.92 -4.27 9.77
N ALA A 468 -15.80 -4.85 10.19
CA ALA A 468 -14.85 -4.22 11.11
C ALA A 468 -14.23 -2.96 10.48
N TRP A 469 -13.61 -3.08 9.31
CA TRP A 469 -12.88 -1.99 8.65
C TRP A 469 -13.75 -0.78 8.32
N SER A 470 -14.96 -0.99 7.80
CA SER A 470 -15.81 0.12 7.38
C SER A 470 -16.55 0.76 8.56
N MET A 471 -17.04 -0.05 9.50
CA MET A 471 -17.75 0.49 10.66
C MET A 471 -16.81 1.18 11.62
N GLU A 472 -15.54 0.79 11.68
CA GLU A 472 -14.50 1.59 12.34
C GLU A 472 -14.48 3.04 11.83
N ARG A 473 -14.50 3.25 10.50
CA ARG A 473 -14.55 4.59 9.89
C ARG A 473 -15.86 5.32 10.21
N ILE A 474 -16.99 4.61 10.25
CA ILE A 474 -18.28 5.18 10.68
C ILE A 474 -18.22 5.62 12.15
N MET A 475 -17.65 4.81 13.04
CA MET A 475 -17.52 5.12 14.46
C MET A 475 -16.52 6.27 14.71
N GLU A 476 -15.43 6.34 13.94
CA GLU A 476 -14.52 7.47 13.94
C GLU A 476 -15.22 8.76 13.51
N TYR A 477 -15.99 8.72 12.42
CA TYR A 477 -16.78 9.85 11.98
C TYR A 477 -17.78 10.28 13.06
N TYR A 478 -18.48 9.33 13.69
CA TYR A 478 -19.39 9.62 14.80
C TYR A 478 -18.66 10.25 15.99
N TYR A 479 -17.47 9.77 16.35
CA TYR A 479 -16.62 10.37 17.38
C TYR A 479 -16.19 11.81 17.03
N LEU A 480 -15.86 12.07 15.77
CA LEU A 480 -15.41 13.38 15.31
C LEU A 480 -16.56 14.41 15.32
N THR A 481 -17.75 14.03 14.83
CA THR A 481 -18.83 14.98 14.53
C THR A 481 -19.99 14.96 15.51
N GLY A 482 -20.25 13.83 16.17
CA GLY A 482 -21.46 13.62 16.96
C GLY A 482 -22.74 13.56 16.12
N ASP A 483 -22.63 13.22 14.83
CA ASP A 483 -23.77 13.20 13.92
C ASP A 483 -24.88 12.26 14.41
N HIS A 484 -26.01 12.87 14.77
CA HIS A 484 -27.20 12.18 15.26
C HIS A 484 -27.90 11.31 14.20
N GLU A 485 -27.72 11.56 12.90
CA GLU A 485 -28.40 10.80 11.84
C GLU A 485 -27.89 9.35 11.74
N ILE A 486 -26.67 9.09 12.20
CA ILE A 486 -26.06 7.75 12.19
C ILE A 486 -25.97 7.11 13.57
N LYS A 487 -26.46 7.78 14.62
CA LYS A 487 -26.41 7.26 15.99
C LYS A 487 -27.04 5.86 16.10
N ASP A 488 -28.23 5.69 15.53
CA ASP A 488 -28.96 4.42 15.61
C ASP A 488 -28.31 3.34 14.75
N LEU A 489 -27.76 3.71 13.58
CA LEU A 489 -26.93 2.84 12.75
C LEU A 489 -25.75 2.28 13.57
N CYS A 490 -24.98 3.16 14.20
CA CYS A 490 -23.82 2.80 15.03
C CYS A 490 -24.22 1.87 16.18
N LYS A 491 -25.26 2.25 16.93
CA LYS A 491 -25.75 1.49 18.09
C LYS A 491 -26.21 0.08 17.70
N LYS A 492 -27.00 -0.04 16.62
CA LYS A 492 -27.56 -1.31 16.16
C LYS A 492 -26.45 -2.26 15.70
N TRP A 493 -25.48 -1.76 14.92
CA TRP A 493 -24.33 -2.56 14.51
C TRP A 493 -23.47 -3.00 15.69
N ALA A 494 -23.12 -2.09 16.60
CA ALA A 494 -22.31 -2.42 17.77
C ALA A 494 -22.99 -3.48 18.65
N SER A 495 -24.31 -3.37 18.84
CA SER A 495 -25.09 -4.35 19.59
C SER A 495 -25.04 -5.73 18.94
N TRP A 496 -25.33 -5.81 17.63
CA TRP A 496 -25.28 -7.05 16.85
C TRP A 496 -23.90 -7.71 16.87
N ALA A 497 -22.84 -6.93 16.63
CA ALA A 497 -21.48 -7.47 16.58
C ALA A 497 -21.04 -8.02 17.94
N ILE A 498 -21.37 -7.31 19.04
CA ILE A 498 -21.06 -7.77 20.41
C ILE A 498 -21.84 -9.04 20.75
N GLU A 499 -23.11 -9.12 20.37
CA GLU A 499 -23.94 -10.32 20.61
C GLU A 499 -23.44 -11.56 19.88
N ASN A 500 -22.79 -11.38 18.73
CA ASN A 500 -22.18 -12.47 17.96
C ASN A 500 -20.71 -12.76 18.34
N THR A 501 -20.17 -12.04 19.32
CA THR A 501 -18.80 -12.25 19.83
C THR A 501 -18.80 -13.21 21.01
N ARG A 502 -17.86 -14.17 21.01
CA ARG A 502 -17.72 -15.20 22.03
C ARG A 502 -16.50 -14.96 22.90
N LEU A 503 -16.69 -14.46 24.11
CA LEU A 503 -15.64 -14.39 25.14
C LEU A 503 -15.70 -15.66 25.99
N LYS A 504 -14.76 -16.60 25.80
CA LYS A 504 -14.80 -17.93 26.42
C LYS A 504 -14.26 -17.93 27.85
N SER A 505 -14.73 -18.84 28.70
CA SER A 505 -14.29 -18.93 30.10
C SER A 505 -12.81 -19.31 30.27
N ASN A 506 -12.23 -19.98 29.27
CA ASN A 506 -10.82 -20.37 29.24
C ASN A 506 -9.85 -19.23 28.87
N GLY A 507 -10.34 -17.99 28.73
CA GLY A 507 -9.51 -16.83 28.38
C GLY A 507 -9.30 -16.61 26.88
N THR A 508 -9.84 -17.45 25.99
CA THR A 508 -9.81 -17.19 24.54
C THR A 508 -11.04 -16.39 24.08
N TYR A 509 -11.08 -16.03 22.80
CA TYR A 509 -12.23 -15.38 22.17
C TYR A 509 -12.52 -16.03 20.82
N GLU A 510 -13.68 -15.74 20.24
CA GLU A 510 -13.97 -15.90 18.81
C GLU A 510 -14.87 -14.75 18.34
N ILE A 511 -14.61 -14.23 17.15
CA ILE A 511 -15.45 -13.23 16.47
C ILE A 511 -16.10 -13.85 15.22
N PRO A 512 -17.17 -13.29 14.65
CA PRO A 512 -17.69 -13.75 13.36
C PRO A 512 -16.60 -13.78 12.28
N SER A 513 -16.70 -14.76 11.39
CA SER A 513 -15.75 -14.95 10.29
C SER A 513 -16.47 -14.87 8.95
N THR A 514 -17.28 -15.88 8.64
CA THR A 514 -18.10 -15.95 7.43
C THR A 514 -19.54 -15.54 7.75
N LEU A 515 -20.08 -14.64 6.93
CA LEU A 515 -21.45 -14.15 6.94
C LEU A 515 -22.23 -14.77 5.77
N GLU A 516 -23.52 -14.97 5.97
CA GLU A 516 -24.48 -15.39 4.93
C GLU A 516 -25.61 -14.37 4.85
N TRP A 517 -26.03 -14.05 3.63
CA TRP A 517 -27.00 -12.99 3.34
C TRP A 517 -28.25 -13.55 2.66
N SER A 518 -29.41 -13.01 3.02
CA SER A 518 -30.67 -13.32 2.32
C SER A 518 -31.60 -12.11 2.26
N GLY A 519 -32.43 -12.09 1.21
CA GLY A 519 -33.36 -11.01 0.93
C GLY A 519 -32.69 -9.72 0.42
N GLN A 520 -33.38 -8.59 0.56
CA GLN A 520 -32.95 -7.29 0.04
C GLN A 520 -33.39 -6.15 0.98
N PRO A 521 -32.67 -5.02 1.01
CA PRO A 521 -33.15 -3.82 1.69
C PRO A 521 -34.41 -3.27 1.00
N ASP A 522 -35.20 -2.47 1.71
CA ASP A 522 -36.28 -1.70 1.07
C ASP A 522 -35.68 -0.63 0.14
N PRO A 523 -36.31 -0.30 -1.01
CA PRO A 523 -35.80 0.75 -1.90
C PRO A 523 -35.56 2.07 -1.16
N TRP A 524 -34.41 2.70 -1.42
CA TRP A 524 -34.04 3.93 -0.72
C TRP A 524 -34.97 5.09 -1.09
N THR A 525 -35.59 5.69 -0.07
CA THR A 525 -36.52 6.83 -0.24
C THR A 525 -35.97 8.14 0.34
N GLY A 526 -34.67 8.20 0.64
CA GLY A 526 -34.02 9.33 1.33
C GLY A 526 -34.03 9.23 2.85
N LYS A 527 -34.49 8.10 3.42
CA LYS A 527 -34.49 7.82 4.86
C LYS A 527 -34.31 6.32 5.11
N PRO A 528 -33.71 5.91 6.24
CA PRO A 528 -33.61 4.51 6.64
C PRO A 528 -34.99 3.88 6.83
N SER A 529 -35.11 2.60 6.51
CA SER A 529 -36.23 1.75 6.90
C SER A 529 -35.77 0.70 7.93
N ALA A 530 -36.68 -0.15 8.37
CA ALA A 530 -36.33 -1.27 9.25
C ALA A 530 -35.62 -2.42 8.50
N ASN A 531 -35.71 -2.45 7.15
CA ASN A 531 -35.19 -3.51 6.29
C ASN A 531 -35.58 -4.91 6.79
N GLU A 532 -36.87 -5.12 7.07
CA GLU A 532 -37.38 -6.35 7.71
C GLU A 532 -37.13 -7.62 6.90
N ASN A 533 -36.86 -7.49 5.58
CA ASN A 533 -36.60 -8.60 4.67
C ASN A 533 -35.11 -8.80 4.36
N LEU A 534 -34.19 -8.02 4.93
CA LEU A 534 -32.75 -8.16 4.73
C LEU A 534 -32.11 -8.80 5.96
N HIS A 535 -31.58 -10.00 5.81
CA HIS A 535 -31.06 -10.79 6.92
C HIS A 535 -29.58 -11.14 6.77
N CYS A 536 -28.86 -11.12 7.89
CA CYS A 536 -27.50 -11.61 8.01
C CYS A 536 -27.41 -12.73 9.06
N THR A 537 -26.78 -13.85 8.69
CA THR A 537 -26.47 -14.96 9.61
C THR A 537 -24.96 -15.16 9.72
N VAL A 538 -24.46 -15.34 10.95
CA VAL A 538 -23.07 -15.74 11.18
C VAL A 538 -22.93 -17.24 10.99
N LYS A 539 -22.17 -17.65 9.97
CA LYS A 539 -21.96 -19.06 9.62
C LYS A 539 -20.90 -19.71 10.51
N ASP A 540 -19.79 -19.02 10.70
CA ASP A 540 -18.66 -19.50 11.49
C ASP A 540 -17.91 -18.35 12.19
N TRP A 541 -16.98 -18.74 13.05
CA TRP A 541 -16.21 -17.84 13.90
C TRP A 541 -14.71 -18.07 13.75
N THR A 542 -13.92 -17.03 13.98
CA THR A 542 -12.46 -17.03 13.85
C THR A 542 -11.79 -16.34 15.04
N VAL A 543 -10.46 -16.48 15.09
CA VAL A 543 -9.53 -15.78 15.97
C VAL A 543 -8.57 -14.89 15.17
N ASP A 544 -9.02 -14.45 13.99
CA ASP A 544 -8.27 -13.50 13.15
C ASP A 544 -7.91 -12.26 13.96
N VAL A 545 -6.60 -12.08 14.18
CA VAL A 545 -6.05 -11.05 15.05
C VAL A 545 -6.18 -9.65 14.44
N GLY A 546 -6.11 -9.53 13.10
CA GLY A 546 -6.21 -8.25 12.41
C GLY A 546 -7.65 -7.75 12.39
N VAL A 547 -8.60 -8.61 12.02
CA VAL A 547 -10.03 -8.28 12.04
C VAL A 547 -10.50 -8.02 13.47
N THR A 548 -10.04 -8.80 14.45
CA THR A 548 -10.35 -8.56 15.86
C THR A 548 -9.85 -7.21 16.34
N ALA A 549 -8.65 -6.80 15.94
CA ALA A 549 -8.11 -5.49 16.30
C ALA A 549 -8.91 -4.33 15.70
N SER A 550 -9.26 -4.39 14.40
CA SER A 550 -10.11 -3.38 13.78
C SER A 550 -11.50 -3.32 14.43
N TYR A 551 -12.09 -4.49 14.72
CA TYR A 551 -13.37 -4.56 15.42
C TYR A 551 -13.29 -3.94 16.82
N ALA A 552 -12.23 -4.25 17.58
CA ALA A 552 -12.00 -3.61 18.87
C ALA A 552 -11.82 -2.08 18.74
N LYS A 553 -11.13 -1.60 17.70
CA LYS A 553 -10.95 -0.18 17.42
C LYS A 553 -12.29 0.51 17.08
N ALA A 554 -13.15 -0.13 16.30
CA ALA A 554 -14.51 0.35 16.04
C ALA A 554 -15.31 0.51 17.35
N LEU A 555 -15.28 -0.49 18.23
CA LEU A 555 -15.94 -0.42 19.55
C LEU A 555 -15.34 0.65 20.47
N ILE A 556 -14.02 0.85 20.44
CA ILE A 556 -13.33 1.92 21.17
C ILE A 556 -13.85 3.28 20.72
N TYR A 557 -13.87 3.54 19.41
CA TYR A 557 -14.39 4.79 18.87
C TYR A 557 -15.87 4.99 19.17
N TYR A 558 -16.68 3.93 19.11
CA TYR A 558 -18.10 4.00 19.48
C TYR A 558 -18.29 4.38 20.96
N ALA A 559 -17.60 3.71 21.87
CA ALA A 559 -17.66 4.01 23.30
C ALA A 559 -17.12 5.43 23.60
N ALA A 560 -16.05 5.87 22.94
CA ALA A 560 -15.53 7.22 23.06
C ALA A 560 -16.51 8.27 22.51
N ALA A 561 -17.20 7.98 21.40
CA ALA A 561 -18.20 8.86 20.80
C ALA A 561 -19.41 9.05 21.72
N THR A 562 -19.93 7.95 22.29
CA THR A 562 -21.05 8.01 23.25
C THR A 562 -20.66 8.77 24.52
N GLU A 563 -19.45 8.59 25.05
CA GLU A 563 -18.95 9.40 26.15
C GLU A 563 -18.89 10.90 25.79
N LYS A 564 -18.29 11.22 24.63
CA LYS A 564 -18.07 12.60 24.19
C LYS A 564 -19.38 13.33 23.89
N HIS A 565 -20.30 12.69 23.17
CA HIS A 565 -21.47 13.34 22.58
C HIS A 565 -22.77 13.05 23.33
N GLU A 566 -22.92 11.87 23.92
CA GLU A 566 -24.10 11.49 24.71
C GLU A 566 -23.90 11.66 26.21
N LYS A 567 -22.68 12.01 26.65
CA LYS A 567 -22.31 12.19 28.06
C LYS A 567 -22.48 10.91 28.90
N LYS A 568 -22.53 9.76 28.23
CA LYS A 568 -22.60 8.44 28.83
C LYS A 568 -21.82 7.47 27.96
N ILE A 569 -20.77 6.89 28.52
CA ILE A 569 -19.99 5.86 27.85
C ILE A 569 -20.80 4.57 27.70
N ASP A 570 -20.66 3.92 26.54
CA ASP A 570 -21.12 2.54 26.37
C ASP A 570 -20.09 1.57 26.99
N ASP A 571 -20.34 1.17 28.24
CA ASP A 571 -19.46 0.26 28.98
C ASP A 571 -19.37 -1.14 28.33
N LYS A 572 -20.41 -1.61 27.64
CA LYS A 572 -20.42 -2.93 26.99
C LYS A 572 -19.46 -2.94 25.81
N ALA A 573 -19.49 -1.89 24.99
CA ALA A 573 -18.55 -1.70 23.88
C ALA A 573 -17.12 -1.53 24.39
N ARG A 574 -16.89 -0.65 25.39
CA ARG A 574 -15.56 -0.46 25.99
C ARG A 574 -14.99 -1.77 26.52
N GLU A 575 -15.75 -2.50 27.34
CA GLU A 575 -15.27 -3.72 27.97
C GLU A 575 -15.07 -4.85 26.95
N THR A 576 -15.94 -4.97 25.94
CA THR A 576 -15.75 -5.97 24.89
C THR A 576 -14.47 -5.72 24.11
N ALA A 577 -14.19 -4.46 23.72
CA ALA A 577 -12.93 -4.10 23.08
C ALA A 577 -11.72 -4.42 23.95
N LYS A 578 -11.78 -4.07 25.25
CA LYS A 578 -10.74 -4.39 26.23
C LYS A 578 -10.45 -5.90 26.30
N GLN A 579 -11.51 -6.70 26.44
CA GLN A 579 -11.41 -8.16 26.54
C GLN A 579 -10.81 -8.77 25.28
N LEU A 580 -11.21 -8.30 24.09
CA LEU A 580 -10.64 -8.76 22.83
C LEU A 580 -9.14 -8.48 22.76
N LEU A 581 -8.71 -7.24 23.05
CA LEU A 581 -7.29 -6.87 23.05
C LEU A 581 -6.47 -7.66 24.06
N ASP A 582 -6.97 -7.83 25.29
CA ASP A 582 -6.25 -8.54 26.35
C ASP A 582 -6.11 -10.02 26.08
N ARG A 583 -7.20 -10.67 25.67
CA ARG A 583 -7.19 -12.10 25.32
C ARG A 583 -6.34 -12.33 24.09
N MET A 584 -6.42 -11.44 23.09
CA MET A 584 -5.59 -11.54 21.91
C MET A 584 -4.10 -11.42 22.24
N TRP A 585 -3.72 -10.40 22.99
CA TRP A 585 -2.33 -10.22 23.40
C TRP A 585 -1.82 -11.39 24.25
N HIS A 586 -2.62 -11.85 25.22
CA HIS A 586 -2.22 -12.95 26.10
C HIS A 586 -2.02 -14.27 25.36
N ASN A 587 -2.93 -14.62 24.44
CA ASN A 587 -2.93 -15.94 23.81
C ASN A 587 -2.12 -16.01 22.51
N TYR A 588 -1.91 -14.88 21.81
CA TYR A 588 -1.38 -14.88 20.44
C TYR A 588 -0.12 -14.03 20.25
N ARG A 589 0.38 -13.34 21.27
CA ARG A 589 1.68 -12.65 21.19
C ARG A 589 2.83 -13.67 21.06
N GLY A 590 3.50 -13.67 19.90
CA GLY A 590 4.70 -14.45 19.60
C GLY A 590 5.95 -13.57 19.51
N LYS A 591 7.05 -14.09 18.95
CA LYS A 591 8.32 -13.34 18.81
C LYS A 591 8.22 -12.17 17.82
N LYS A 592 7.54 -12.37 16.69
CA LYS A 592 7.53 -11.40 15.58
C LYS A 592 6.32 -10.47 15.59
N GLY A 593 5.36 -10.71 16.47
CA GLY A 593 4.10 -9.97 16.51
C GLY A 593 3.01 -10.76 17.24
N VAL A 594 1.77 -10.53 16.88
CA VAL A 594 0.58 -11.21 17.41
C VAL A 594 -0.04 -12.05 16.29
N VAL A 595 -0.15 -13.37 16.47
CA VAL A 595 -0.56 -14.28 15.40
C VAL A 595 -1.33 -15.49 15.94
N ALA A 596 -2.39 -15.86 15.23
CA ALA A 596 -3.08 -17.13 15.43
C ALA A 596 -2.70 -18.11 14.30
N LYS A 597 -2.72 -19.41 14.61
CA LYS A 597 -2.55 -20.44 13.58
C LYS A 597 -3.83 -20.55 12.77
N GLU A 598 -3.70 -20.64 11.45
CA GLU A 598 -4.84 -20.74 10.53
C GLU A 598 -4.67 -21.97 9.63
N ALA A 599 -5.70 -22.81 9.57
CA ALA A 599 -5.77 -23.91 8.61
C ALA A 599 -6.18 -23.36 7.25
N ARG A 600 -5.46 -23.75 6.19
CA ARG A 600 -5.63 -23.25 4.82
C ARG A 600 -6.15 -24.34 3.91
N ALA A 601 -7.42 -24.72 4.12
CA ALA A 601 -8.11 -25.72 3.30
C ALA A 601 -8.17 -25.32 1.82
N ASP A 602 -8.14 -24.02 1.55
CA ASP A 602 -8.08 -23.40 0.23
C ASP A 602 -6.77 -23.70 -0.50
N TYR A 603 -5.67 -24.05 0.18
CA TYR A 603 -4.38 -24.30 -0.48
C TYR A 603 -4.35 -25.56 -1.35
N LYS A 604 -5.37 -26.41 -1.29
CA LYS A 604 -5.56 -27.44 -2.33
C LYS A 604 -5.63 -26.84 -3.75
N ARG A 605 -6.07 -25.57 -3.87
CA ARG A 605 -6.18 -24.83 -5.13
C ARG A 605 -4.85 -24.41 -5.75
N PHE A 606 -3.71 -24.63 -5.07
CA PHE A 606 -2.38 -24.52 -5.70
C PHE A 606 -2.28 -25.39 -6.97
N PHE A 607 -3.05 -26.48 -7.03
CA PHE A 607 -3.05 -27.45 -8.12
C PHE A 607 -4.28 -27.32 -9.04
N ASP A 608 -5.13 -26.30 -8.85
CA ASP A 608 -6.26 -26.04 -9.74
C ASP A 608 -5.76 -25.55 -11.10
N GLU A 609 -6.46 -25.94 -12.17
CA GLU A 609 -6.22 -25.42 -13.51
C GLU A 609 -6.61 -23.94 -13.58
N VAL A 610 -5.77 -23.13 -14.22
CA VAL A 610 -6.08 -21.75 -14.56
C VAL A 610 -6.57 -21.71 -15.99
N TYR A 611 -7.79 -21.20 -16.21
CA TYR A 611 -8.33 -21.11 -17.56
C TYR A 611 -7.43 -20.27 -18.47
N ILE A 612 -6.96 -20.86 -19.57
CA ILE A 612 -6.25 -20.18 -20.67
C ILE A 612 -7.08 -20.33 -21.95
N PRO A 613 -7.44 -19.23 -22.65
CA PRO A 613 -8.22 -19.28 -23.88
C PRO A 613 -7.59 -20.18 -24.95
N ASN A 614 -8.44 -20.91 -25.69
CA ASN A 614 -7.99 -21.74 -26.80
C ASN A 614 -7.21 -20.93 -27.83
N GLY A 615 -6.00 -21.38 -28.17
CA GLY A 615 -5.10 -20.70 -29.11
C GLY A 615 -4.17 -19.66 -28.46
N PHE A 616 -4.34 -19.34 -27.18
CA PHE A 616 -3.34 -18.57 -26.44
C PHE A 616 -2.18 -19.50 -26.03
N SER A 617 -0.95 -19.06 -26.30
CA SER A 617 0.28 -19.70 -25.84
C SER A 617 1.32 -18.62 -25.59
N GLY A 618 1.90 -18.59 -24.40
CA GLY A 618 2.89 -17.58 -24.02
C GLY A 618 3.91 -18.09 -23.01
N ILE A 619 4.82 -17.21 -22.59
CA ILE A 619 5.79 -17.48 -21.52
C ILE A 619 5.80 -16.32 -20.53
N ASN A 620 5.80 -16.60 -19.23
CA ASN A 620 5.95 -15.56 -18.22
C ASN A 620 7.44 -15.28 -17.89
N ALA A 621 7.71 -14.32 -17.00
CA ALA A 621 9.07 -13.96 -16.64
C ALA A 621 9.84 -15.00 -15.81
N GLN A 622 9.17 -16.05 -15.33
CA GLN A 622 9.80 -17.22 -14.72
C GLN A 622 10.07 -18.36 -15.73
N ASN A 623 9.86 -18.11 -17.03
CA ASN A 623 9.89 -19.10 -18.12
C ASN A 623 8.82 -20.20 -18.01
N ALA A 624 7.74 -19.96 -17.28
CA ALA A 624 6.59 -20.88 -17.26
C ALA A 624 5.77 -20.71 -18.54
N GLU A 625 5.36 -21.83 -19.14
CA GLU A 625 4.46 -21.85 -20.28
C GLU A 625 3.03 -21.50 -19.86
N ILE A 626 2.44 -20.50 -20.51
CA ILE A 626 1.05 -20.11 -20.33
C ILE A 626 0.25 -20.77 -21.45
N LYS A 627 -0.42 -21.89 -21.13
CA LYS A 627 -1.17 -22.70 -22.08
C LYS A 627 -2.32 -23.43 -21.37
N ASN A 628 -3.26 -23.95 -22.16
CA ASN A 628 -4.35 -24.79 -21.65
C ASN A 628 -3.81 -25.98 -20.80
N GLY A 629 -4.48 -26.29 -19.69
CA GLY A 629 -4.02 -27.29 -18.72
C GLY A 629 -2.97 -26.80 -17.71
N ALA A 630 -2.51 -25.54 -17.77
CA ALA A 630 -1.59 -24.99 -16.77
C ALA A 630 -2.33 -24.77 -15.44
N THR A 631 -1.72 -25.20 -14.34
CA THR A 631 -2.25 -24.96 -12.98
C THR A 631 -1.72 -23.67 -12.35
N PHE A 632 -2.30 -23.25 -11.23
CA PHE A 632 -1.81 -22.09 -10.46
C PHE A 632 -0.30 -22.21 -10.17
N ILE A 633 0.16 -23.38 -9.72
CA ILE A 633 1.56 -23.64 -9.41
C ILE A 633 2.44 -23.75 -10.66
N ASP A 634 1.91 -24.21 -11.80
CA ASP A 634 2.67 -24.26 -13.06
C ASP A 634 2.98 -22.86 -13.58
N LEU A 635 2.08 -21.90 -13.39
CA LEU A 635 2.30 -20.49 -13.73
C LEU A 635 3.23 -19.79 -12.72
N ARG A 636 3.54 -20.40 -11.57
CA ARG A 636 4.33 -19.83 -10.48
C ARG A 636 5.42 -20.79 -9.99
N PRO A 637 6.29 -21.31 -10.88
CA PRO A 637 7.18 -22.42 -10.54
C PRO A 637 8.17 -22.11 -9.41
N LYS A 638 8.53 -20.83 -9.18
CA LYS A 638 9.40 -20.44 -8.06
C LYS A 638 8.82 -20.77 -6.69
N TYR A 639 7.51 -20.98 -6.56
CA TYR A 639 6.92 -21.43 -5.29
C TYR A 639 7.50 -22.75 -4.80
N LYS A 640 7.93 -23.63 -5.72
CA LYS A 640 8.56 -24.91 -5.38
C LYS A 640 9.89 -24.75 -4.63
N ASN A 641 10.47 -23.55 -4.63
CA ASN A 641 11.66 -23.20 -3.86
C ASN A 641 11.35 -22.52 -2.51
N ASP A 642 10.08 -22.23 -2.24
CA ASP A 642 9.66 -21.66 -0.96
C ASP A 642 9.89 -22.68 0.17
N LYS A 643 10.39 -22.20 1.32
CA LYS A 643 10.70 -23.03 2.49
C LYS A 643 9.49 -23.81 3.02
N ASP A 644 8.27 -23.27 2.83
CA ASP A 644 7.05 -23.86 3.36
C ASP A 644 6.31 -24.71 2.31
N TYR A 645 6.67 -24.61 1.02
CA TYR A 645 5.96 -25.30 -0.07
C TYR A 645 5.91 -26.82 0.13
N LYS A 646 7.03 -27.44 0.50
CA LYS A 646 7.08 -28.89 0.71
C LYS A 646 6.13 -29.34 1.82
N MET A 647 6.02 -28.57 2.90
CA MET A 647 5.09 -28.86 4.00
C MET A 647 3.64 -28.73 3.54
N VAL A 648 3.34 -27.70 2.75
CA VAL A 648 2.00 -27.49 2.16
C VAL A 648 1.63 -28.63 1.21
N GLU A 649 2.52 -28.98 0.28
CA GLU A 649 2.33 -30.07 -0.68
C GLU A 649 2.14 -31.43 0.03
N GLU A 650 2.95 -31.73 1.03
CA GLU A 650 2.81 -32.97 1.81
C GLU A 650 1.50 -33.01 2.63
N ALA A 651 1.05 -31.89 3.20
CA ALA A 651 -0.23 -31.84 3.91
C ALA A 651 -1.40 -32.15 2.97
N ILE A 652 -1.44 -31.48 1.81
CA ILE A 652 -2.49 -31.63 0.81
C ILE A 652 -2.51 -33.07 0.24
N ASN A 653 -1.34 -33.61 -0.12
CA ASN A 653 -1.23 -34.99 -0.64
C ASN A 653 -1.69 -36.05 0.38
N ASN A 654 -1.65 -35.73 1.68
CA ASN A 654 -2.15 -36.59 2.75
C ASN A 654 -3.60 -36.28 3.16
N GLY A 655 -4.33 -35.46 2.39
CA GLY A 655 -5.73 -35.10 2.65
C GLY A 655 -5.93 -34.23 3.89
N LYS A 656 -4.94 -33.38 4.23
CA LYS A 656 -4.99 -32.48 5.37
C LYS A 656 -4.87 -31.02 4.94
N ASP A 657 -5.48 -30.13 5.70
CA ASP A 657 -5.30 -28.70 5.53
C ASP A 657 -3.94 -28.28 6.10
N PRO A 658 -3.08 -27.61 5.33
CA PRO A 658 -1.84 -27.04 5.87
C PRO A 658 -2.19 -25.97 6.91
N VAL A 659 -1.43 -25.94 8.00
CA VAL A 659 -1.63 -24.97 9.08
C VAL A 659 -0.50 -23.95 9.04
N MET A 660 -0.86 -22.71 8.78
CA MET A 660 0.04 -21.59 8.57
C MET A 660 0.05 -20.65 9.77
N THR A 661 1.03 -19.75 9.83
CA THR A 661 1.17 -18.74 10.87
C THR A 661 1.66 -17.47 10.19
N TYR A 662 0.75 -16.52 9.97
CA TYR A 662 1.03 -15.33 9.15
C TYR A 662 1.16 -14.06 9.97
N HIS A 663 2.22 -13.33 9.68
CA HIS A 663 2.45 -11.98 10.18
C HIS A 663 2.14 -10.98 9.07
N ARG A 664 0.86 -10.84 8.73
CA ARG A 664 0.38 -9.85 7.74
C ARG A 664 0.64 -8.44 8.27
N TYR A 665 1.27 -7.57 7.48
CA TYR A 665 1.66 -6.24 7.91
C TYR A 665 0.47 -5.42 8.42
N TRP A 666 -0.63 -5.40 7.65
CA TRP A 666 -1.85 -4.67 8.01
C TRP A 666 -2.41 -5.15 9.35
N ALA A 667 -2.42 -6.46 9.60
CA ALA A 667 -2.97 -7.03 10.83
C ALA A 667 -2.15 -6.61 12.06
N GLN A 668 -0.82 -6.57 11.94
CA GLN A 668 0.04 -6.14 13.04
C GLN A 668 -0.08 -4.63 13.29
N ALA A 669 -0.14 -3.83 12.22
CA ALA A 669 -0.38 -2.41 12.31
C ALA A 669 -1.73 -2.13 13.01
N GLU A 670 -2.79 -2.86 12.65
CA GLU A 670 -4.11 -2.77 13.26
C GLU A 670 -4.09 -3.13 14.75
N VAL A 671 -3.45 -4.25 15.12
CA VAL A 671 -3.28 -4.66 16.53
C VAL A 671 -2.55 -3.59 17.33
N ALA A 672 -1.48 -3.02 16.77
CA ALA A 672 -0.76 -1.94 17.44
C ALA A 672 -1.69 -0.73 17.64
N MET A 673 -2.30 -0.23 16.57
CA MET A 673 -3.17 0.95 16.60
C MET A 673 -4.38 0.78 17.52
N ALA A 674 -5.00 -0.39 17.57
CA ALA A 674 -6.13 -0.65 18.47
C ALA A 674 -5.72 -0.56 19.96
N ASN A 675 -4.52 -1.04 20.32
CA ASN A 675 -3.97 -0.83 21.67
C ASN A 675 -3.69 0.67 21.93
N ALA A 676 -3.10 1.38 20.97
CA ALA A 676 -2.89 2.82 21.09
C ALA A 676 -4.21 3.59 21.30
N MET A 677 -5.27 3.26 20.57
CA MET A 677 -6.56 3.91 20.71
C MET A 677 -7.21 3.62 22.06
N TYR A 678 -7.09 2.39 22.58
CA TYR A 678 -7.58 2.08 23.92
C TYR A 678 -6.88 2.92 24.99
N HIS A 679 -5.55 3.07 24.88
CA HIS A 679 -4.77 3.95 25.73
C HIS A 679 -5.26 5.40 25.65
N ILE A 680 -5.32 5.97 24.44
CA ILE A 680 -5.66 7.38 24.19
C ILE A 680 -7.05 7.73 24.74
N TYR A 681 -8.05 6.86 24.57
CA TYR A 681 -9.43 7.22 24.91
C TYR A 681 -9.84 6.83 26.34
N PHE A 682 -9.25 5.79 26.92
CA PHE A 682 -9.73 5.24 28.19
C PHE A 682 -8.71 5.21 29.32
N GLU A 683 -7.40 5.29 29.03
CA GLU A 683 -6.37 5.27 30.08
C GLU A 683 -5.64 6.62 30.25
N GLN A 684 -5.40 7.35 29.17
CA GLN A 684 -4.80 8.68 29.19
C GLN A 684 -5.89 9.77 29.16
N LYS A 685 -6.21 10.41 30.28
CA LYS A 685 -7.05 11.62 30.32
C LYS A 685 -6.35 12.74 31.10
N GLU A 686 -6.16 13.90 30.45
CA GLU A 686 -5.39 15.06 30.94
C GLU A 686 -5.97 15.79 32.17
N ASN A 687 -7.12 15.37 32.71
CA ASN A 687 -7.64 15.85 33.99
C ASN A 687 -8.27 14.68 34.74
N GLY A 688 -7.78 14.43 35.95
CA GLY A 688 -7.98 13.23 36.76
C GLY A 688 -9.39 12.60 36.81
N ILE A 689 -9.34 11.26 36.82
CA ILE A 689 -10.29 10.26 37.37
C ILE A 689 -11.68 10.16 36.71
N VAL A 690 -11.98 8.96 36.20
CA VAL A 690 -13.32 8.35 36.32
C VAL A 690 -13.24 7.27 37.42
N PRO A 691 -14.18 7.22 38.39
CA PRO A 691 -14.15 6.29 39.51
C PRO A 691 -14.11 4.82 39.07
N GLY A 692 -13.23 4.06 39.69
CA GLY A 692 -13.08 2.62 39.47
C GLY A 692 -11.69 2.06 39.81
N VAL A 693 -10.70 2.92 40.06
CA VAL A 693 -9.36 2.50 40.46
C VAL A 693 -8.92 3.23 41.72
N ASN A 694 -9.13 2.55 42.85
CA ASN A 694 -8.32 2.48 44.07
C ASN A 694 -8.90 1.28 44.81
N SER A 695 -8.20 0.33 45.41
CA SER A 695 -6.82 -0.14 45.53
C SER A 695 -6.89 -1.10 46.72
N ASP A 696 -5.88 -1.95 46.90
CA ASP A 696 -5.57 -2.74 48.11
C ASP A 696 -6.16 -4.17 48.09
N GLU A 697 -5.40 -5.24 48.30
CA GLU A 697 -4.03 -5.35 48.81
C GLU A 697 -3.52 -6.78 48.55
N ASN A 698 -2.21 -6.91 48.35
CA ASN A 698 -1.52 -8.19 48.33
C ASN A 698 -0.56 -8.19 49.53
N VAL A 699 -0.92 -8.84 50.63
CA VAL A 699 0.03 -9.25 51.69
C VAL A 699 -0.36 -10.62 52.25
N SER A 700 0.64 -11.50 52.31
CA SER A 700 0.54 -12.88 52.73
C SER A 700 0.69 -13.09 54.25
N THR A 701 0.05 -14.17 54.73
CA THR A 701 0.34 -15.04 55.90
C THR A 701 -0.11 -14.67 57.32
N SER A 702 -1.12 -15.38 57.83
CA SER A 702 -1.05 -16.37 58.94
C SER A 702 -2.46 -16.73 59.47
N GLY A 703 -2.80 -18.02 59.57
CA GLY A 703 -4.07 -18.49 60.16
C GLY A 703 -3.96 -18.80 61.67
N PRO A 704 -4.86 -19.60 62.27
CA PRO A 704 -6.33 -19.69 62.12
C PRO A 704 -7.06 -19.54 63.49
N LYS A 705 -8.39 -19.28 63.50
CA LYS A 705 -9.25 -19.66 64.64
C LYS A 705 -10.75 -19.74 64.29
N LYS A 706 -11.39 -20.73 64.91
CA LYS A 706 -12.76 -21.29 64.76
C LYS A 706 -13.84 -20.55 65.60
N SER A 707 -15.09 -20.96 65.32
CA SER A 707 -16.35 -20.86 66.11
C SER A 707 -17.07 -19.50 66.09
N GLU A 708 -18.40 -19.39 65.98
CA GLU A 708 -19.51 -20.33 66.16
C GLU A 708 -20.81 -19.73 65.55
N THR A 709 -21.69 -20.58 65.02
CA THR A 709 -23.11 -20.31 64.70
C THR A 709 -23.96 -20.33 65.99
N PRO A 710 -25.17 -19.73 66.03
CA PRO A 710 -26.42 -20.46 65.67
C PRO A 710 -27.49 -19.57 64.96
N GLU A 711 -28.14 -20.01 63.88
CA GLU A 711 -29.33 -20.87 63.78
C GLU A 711 -30.68 -20.11 63.84
N SER A 712 -31.40 -20.07 62.70
CA SER A 712 -32.84 -20.39 62.59
C SER A 712 -33.32 -20.34 61.12
N THR A 713 -33.85 -21.48 60.68
CA THR A 713 -34.51 -21.85 59.41
C THR A 713 -36.02 -22.07 59.67
N PRO A 714 -36.87 -22.59 58.74
CA PRO A 714 -36.99 -22.48 57.26
C PRO A 714 -38.47 -22.30 56.77
N ASP A 715 -38.68 -22.15 55.44
CA ASP A 715 -39.77 -22.74 54.61
C ASP A 715 -39.51 -22.33 53.13
N VAL A 716 -39.05 -23.16 52.17
CA VAL A 716 -39.54 -24.38 51.47
C VAL A 716 -40.58 -24.13 50.35
N LEU A 717 -40.18 -24.41 49.09
CA LEU A 717 -40.78 -25.34 48.09
C LEU A 717 -40.06 -25.10 46.73
N SER A 718 -39.11 -25.93 46.27
CA SER A 718 -39.19 -27.27 45.64
C SER A 718 -39.17 -27.23 44.11
N SER A 719 -38.09 -27.77 43.52
CA SER A 719 -37.96 -28.21 42.12
C SER A 719 -38.85 -29.44 41.82
N PRO A 720 -38.92 -29.87 40.54
CA PRO A 720 -38.20 -31.10 40.23
C PRO A 720 -37.46 -31.09 38.89
N ASP A 721 -36.51 -32.02 38.81
CA ASP A 721 -35.60 -32.28 37.70
C ASP A 721 -36.02 -33.54 36.91
N THR A 722 -35.50 -33.64 35.68
CA THR A 722 -35.38 -34.80 34.77
C THR A 722 -36.61 -35.50 34.18
N THR A 723 -36.71 -35.48 32.84
CA THR A 723 -36.62 -36.73 32.03
C THR A 723 -36.22 -36.42 30.58
N ILE A 724 -35.16 -37.09 30.10
CA ILE A 724 -34.81 -37.22 28.68
C ILE A 724 -35.75 -38.27 28.06
N THR A 725 -36.37 -37.96 26.92
CA THR A 725 -36.86 -39.00 26.00
C THR A 725 -36.80 -38.52 24.55
N GLU A 726 -36.36 -39.45 23.70
CA GLU A 726 -36.09 -39.34 22.27
C GLU A 726 -37.28 -38.89 21.43
N SER A 727 -36.99 -38.30 20.26
CA SER A 727 -37.93 -38.22 19.14
C SER A 727 -37.24 -38.62 17.83
N PRO A 728 -38.00 -39.18 16.87
CA PRO A 728 -37.66 -40.45 16.25
C PRO A 728 -37.05 -40.33 14.85
N ALA A 729 -36.38 -41.40 14.44
CA ALA A 729 -35.99 -41.68 13.07
C ALA A 729 -37.20 -41.93 12.15
N ASN A 730 -37.14 -41.40 10.93
CA ASN A 730 -37.78 -41.90 9.72
C ASN A 730 -36.91 -41.39 8.54
N THR A 731 -35.98 -42.17 7.98
CA THR A 731 -36.16 -43.05 6.80
C THR A 731 -37.14 -42.53 5.76
N ASN A 732 -36.62 -41.96 4.67
CA ASN A 732 -36.95 -42.32 3.28
C ASN A 732 -36.03 -41.58 2.30
N ASP A 733 -35.13 -42.37 1.70
CA ASP A 733 -34.49 -42.15 0.41
C ASP A 733 -35.57 -42.03 -0.70
N PRO A 734 -35.38 -41.22 -1.75
CA PRO A 734 -34.93 -41.86 -2.99
C PRO A 734 -33.94 -41.03 -3.83
N ASN A 735 -32.78 -41.65 -4.08
CA ASN A 735 -32.05 -41.69 -5.34
C ASN A 735 -32.96 -41.57 -6.58
N GLU A 736 -32.64 -40.65 -7.49
CA GLU A 736 -32.60 -40.93 -8.93
C GLU A 736 -31.75 -39.89 -9.67
N ASN A 737 -30.58 -40.35 -10.13
CA ASN A 737 -29.68 -39.69 -11.06
C ASN A 737 -29.70 -40.51 -12.36
N PRO A 738 -30.00 -39.95 -13.54
CA PRO A 738 -29.87 -40.69 -14.79
C PRO A 738 -28.49 -40.42 -15.42
N SER A 739 -27.67 -41.48 -15.44
CA SER A 739 -26.49 -41.63 -16.31
C SER A 739 -26.92 -42.09 -17.71
N PRO A 740 -26.16 -41.76 -18.77
CA PRO A 740 -26.07 -42.64 -19.94
C PRO A 740 -24.72 -43.33 -20.09
N GLN A 741 -24.78 -44.61 -20.47
CA GLN A 741 -23.70 -45.57 -20.58
C GLN A 741 -22.71 -45.34 -21.73
N ASN A 742 -21.48 -45.73 -21.40
CA ASN A 742 -20.31 -46.22 -22.13
C ASN A 742 -20.50 -46.91 -23.51
N SER A 743 -19.53 -46.69 -24.42
CA SER A 743 -19.12 -47.67 -25.46
C SER A 743 -17.63 -47.55 -25.84
N SER A 744 -16.82 -48.51 -25.34
CA SER A 744 -15.67 -49.25 -25.94
C SER A 744 -14.53 -48.58 -26.77
N ILE A 745 -13.34 -48.42 -26.15
CA ILE A 745 -11.98 -49.03 -26.41
C ILE A 745 -11.67 -49.57 -27.84
N PRO A 746 -10.49 -49.31 -28.48
CA PRO A 746 -9.14 -49.86 -28.11
C PRO A 746 -7.92 -48.90 -28.27
N SER A 747 -7.02 -48.78 -27.29
CA SER A 747 -5.84 -49.62 -26.95
C SER A 747 -4.90 -49.95 -28.13
N ASN A 748 -3.71 -49.35 -28.13
CA ASN A 748 -2.47 -49.92 -28.66
C ASN A 748 -1.24 -49.20 -28.06
N THR A 749 -0.52 -49.89 -27.18
CA THR A 749 0.91 -49.67 -26.90
C THR A 749 1.76 -50.38 -27.96
N PRO A 750 2.99 -49.92 -28.22
CA PRO A 750 4.11 -50.83 -28.04
C PRO A 750 5.32 -50.25 -27.28
N HIS A 751 6.07 -51.21 -26.76
CA HIS A 751 7.22 -51.18 -25.85
C HIS A 751 8.55 -50.78 -26.53
N ASN A 752 9.41 -50.11 -25.76
CA ASN A 752 10.88 -50.15 -25.66
C ASN A 752 11.77 -50.38 -26.90
N SER A 753 12.78 -49.51 -27.04
CA SER A 753 14.17 -49.96 -27.17
C SER A 753 15.14 -48.96 -26.51
N SER A 754 16.29 -49.49 -26.12
CA SER A 754 17.16 -49.04 -25.04
C SER A 754 18.51 -48.48 -25.51
N ASN A 755 19.08 -47.59 -24.68
CA ASN A 755 20.51 -47.53 -24.29
C ASN A 755 21.53 -46.84 -25.23
N PRO A 756 22.77 -46.52 -24.76
CA PRO A 756 23.13 -45.28 -24.05
C PRO A 756 24.36 -44.59 -24.71
N LEU A 757 24.83 -43.40 -24.25
CA LEU A 757 26.27 -43.12 -24.07
C LEU A 757 26.58 -41.73 -23.48
N ALA A 758 27.41 -41.79 -22.44
CA ALA A 758 28.51 -40.91 -21.99
C ALA A 758 28.68 -39.46 -22.52
N SER A 759 28.88 -38.59 -21.54
CA SER A 759 29.55 -37.27 -21.61
C SER A 759 31.02 -37.39 -22.08
N PRO A 760 31.59 -36.35 -22.71
CA PRO A 760 32.60 -35.58 -21.98
C PRO A 760 32.58 -34.05 -22.20
N THR A 761 32.99 -33.40 -21.12
CA THR A 761 33.47 -32.03 -20.87
C THR A 761 34.13 -31.30 -22.04
N ASN A 762 33.79 -30.00 -22.20
CA ASN A 762 34.77 -28.94 -22.46
C ASN A 762 34.19 -27.55 -22.13
N THR A 763 34.71 -26.97 -21.06
CA THR A 763 34.60 -25.56 -20.70
C THR A 763 35.51 -24.73 -21.62
N PRO A 764 35.02 -23.60 -22.16
CA PRO A 764 35.85 -22.39 -22.22
C PRO A 764 35.23 -21.26 -21.41
N SER A 765 36.06 -20.68 -20.54
CA SER A 765 35.81 -19.54 -19.68
C SER A 765 35.76 -18.19 -20.44
N ARG A 766 34.71 -17.39 -20.15
CA ARG A 766 34.62 -15.90 -20.04
C ARG A 766 34.90 -15.05 -21.32
N PRO A 767 34.03 -14.06 -21.65
CA PRO A 767 34.20 -12.68 -21.12
C PRO A 767 33.01 -12.22 -20.26
N SER A 768 33.31 -11.47 -19.19
CA SER A 768 32.29 -10.71 -18.47
C SER A 768 31.96 -9.46 -19.29
N THR A 769 30.70 -9.30 -19.65
CA THR A 769 30.14 -8.04 -20.17
C THR A 769 29.07 -7.65 -19.14
N GLY A 770 29.36 -6.81 -18.15
CA GLY A 770 29.65 -5.40 -18.35
C GLY A 770 28.31 -4.65 -18.32
N ASN A 771 27.83 -4.34 -17.12
CA ASN A 771 26.73 -3.39 -16.90
C ASN A 771 27.13 -2.05 -17.54
N ASN A 772 26.62 -1.78 -18.74
CA ASN A 772 26.55 -0.42 -19.26
C ASN A 772 25.13 0.10 -19.02
N SER A 773 24.76 0.27 -17.75
CA SER A 773 23.97 1.44 -17.39
C SER A 773 24.90 2.63 -17.64
N THR A 774 24.64 3.46 -18.64
CA THR A 774 25.38 4.71 -18.81
C THR A 774 25.12 5.57 -17.57
N SER A 775 26.01 5.49 -16.58
CA SER A 775 25.99 6.36 -15.42
C SER A 775 26.16 7.79 -15.91
N SER A 776 25.33 8.70 -15.41
CA SER A 776 25.39 10.12 -15.79
C SER A 776 26.76 10.74 -15.54
N ILE A 777 27.50 10.24 -14.55
CA ILE A 777 28.93 10.50 -14.32
C ILE A 777 29.70 9.17 -14.24
N SER A 778 30.88 9.08 -14.85
CA SER A 778 31.82 7.97 -14.61
C SER A 778 33.01 8.42 -13.75
N LEU A 779 33.52 7.53 -12.90
CA LEU A 779 34.72 7.75 -12.09
C LEU A 779 35.90 6.92 -12.61
N GLN A 780 37.05 7.58 -12.76
CA GLN A 780 38.35 6.94 -12.93
C GLN A 780 39.23 7.20 -11.72
N TYR A 781 40.14 6.26 -11.43
CA TYR A 781 41.00 6.24 -10.26
C TYR A 781 42.46 6.01 -10.64
N ALA A 782 43.35 6.66 -9.90
CA ALA A 782 44.79 6.43 -9.91
C ALA A 782 45.38 6.62 -8.50
N ASN A 783 46.59 6.14 -8.27
CA ASN A 783 47.36 6.33 -7.04
C ASN A 783 48.58 7.20 -7.30
N GLY A 784 48.82 8.19 -6.44
CA GLY A 784 50.11 8.87 -6.39
C GLY A 784 51.17 8.10 -5.61
N ASN A 785 50.79 7.04 -4.86
CA ASN A 785 51.71 6.14 -4.18
C ASN A 785 51.19 4.70 -4.16
N GLY A 786 51.78 3.83 -4.99
CA GLY A 786 51.42 2.41 -5.07
C GLY A 786 52.16 1.47 -4.10
N SER A 787 52.88 2.01 -3.10
CA SER A 787 53.63 1.19 -2.14
C SER A 787 52.71 0.48 -1.14
N ASP A 788 52.90 -0.82 -0.91
CA ASP A 788 52.08 -1.60 0.03
C ASP A 788 52.12 -1.08 1.47
N THR A 789 53.18 -0.38 1.87
CA THR A 789 53.31 0.27 3.17
C THR A 789 53.74 1.72 2.99
N THR A 790 53.00 2.65 3.59
CA THR A 790 53.31 4.08 3.50
C THR A 790 52.69 4.85 4.66
N ASN A 791 53.30 5.96 5.07
CA ASN A 791 52.68 6.88 6.02
C ASN A 791 51.66 7.85 5.40
N THR A 792 51.47 7.79 4.08
CA THR A 792 50.63 8.72 3.33
C THR A 792 49.90 8.02 2.18
N ILE A 793 48.57 8.00 2.22
CA ILE A 793 47.72 7.47 1.15
C ILE A 793 47.35 8.63 0.21
N ASN A 794 47.53 8.45 -1.10
CA ASN A 794 47.36 9.52 -2.11
C ASN A 794 46.45 9.08 -3.27
N PRO A 795 45.12 8.97 -3.05
CA PRO A 795 44.21 8.56 -4.10
C PRO A 795 43.87 9.76 -5.01
N ARG A 796 43.75 9.49 -6.31
CA ARG A 796 43.40 10.48 -7.34
C ARG A 796 42.14 10.03 -8.06
N PHE A 797 41.23 10.96 -8.32
CA PHE A 797 39.95 10.70 -8.95
C PHE A 797 39.71 11.62 -10.13
N LYS A 798 39.08 11.09 -11.18
CA LYS A 798 38.59 11.86 -12.33
C LYS A 798 37.12 11.53 -12.58
N LEU A 799 36.28 12.54 -12.44
CA LEU A 799 34.83 12.48 -12.66
C LEU A 799 34.54 13.00 -14.07
N ILE A 800 33.80 12.25 -14.88
CA ILE A 800 33.45 12.63 -16.26
C ILE A 800 31.94 12.64 -16.41
N ASN A 801 31.35 13.75 -16.87
CA ASN A 801 29.92 13.84 -17.11
C ASN A 801 29.56 13.28 -18.49
N ASN A 802 28.90 12.12 -18.50
CA ASN A 802 28.45 11.43 -19.70
C ASN A 802 26.96 11.69 -20.00
N SER A 803 26.31 12.58 -19.24
CA SER A 803 24.90 12.95 -19.44
C SER A 803 24.74 14.18 -20.34
N ASN A 804 23.48 14.50 -20.67
CA ASN A 804 23.11 15.67 -21.48
C ASN A 804 22.78 16.92 -20.63
N SER A 805 23.01 16.89 -19.32
CA SER A 805 22.73 17.99 -18.40
C SER A 805 23.91 18.26 -17.47
N ALA A 806 24.06 19.50 -16.98
CA ALA A 806 25.06 19.83 -15.98
C ALA A 806 24.82 19.07 -14.66
N VAL A 807 25.89 18.63 -14.01
CA VAL A 807 25.84 17.94 -12.70
C VAL A 807 26.56 18.79 -11.66
N ASN A 808 25.86 19.19 -10.60
CA ASN A 808 26.46 19.98 -9.52
C ASN A 808 27.45 19.13 -8.71
N LEU A 809 28.66 19.66 -8.50
CA LEU A 809 29.70 18.97 -7.74
C LEU A 809 29.34 18.82 -6.26
N SER A 810 28.54 19.73 -5.69
CA SER A 810 28.06 19.65 -4.31
C SER A 810 27.21 18.42 -4.04
N ASP A 811 26.66 17.81 -5.08
CA ASP A 811 25.87 16.57 -4.98
C ASP A 811 26.75 15.32 -5.05
N ILE A 812 28.03 15.45 -5.41
CA ILE A 812 28.94 14.33 -5.62
C ILE A 812 29.68 13.96 -4.33
N LYS A 813 29.66 12.67 -3.99
CA LYS A 813 30.53 12.07 -2.96
C LYS A 813 31.31 10.88 -3.53
N ILE A 814 32.57 10.75 -3.14
CA ILE A 814 33.45 9.63 -3.49
C ILE A 814 33.86 8.94 -2.19
N ARG A 815 33.70 7.62 -2.09
CA ARG A 815 34.16 6.84 -0.92
C ARG A 815 35.32 5.94 -1.30
N TYR A 816 36.43 6.13 -0.61
CA TYR A 816 37.63 5.32 -0.69
C TYR A 816 37.78 4.51 0.61
N TYR A 817 37.61 3.20 0.52
CA TYR A 817 37.60 2.23 1.63
C TYR A 817 39.00 1.69 1.91
N TYR A 818 39.38 1.71 3.18
CA TYR A 818 40.72 1.33 3.65
C TYR A 818 40.66 0.83 5.10
N THR A 819 41.76 0.26 5.58
CA THR A 819 41.93 -0.06 6.99
C THR A 819 42.83 0.97 7.68
N ILE A 820 42.48 1.36 8.90
CA ILE A 820 43.21 2.42 9.62
C ILE A 820 44.56 1.93 10.18
N ASP A 821 44.80 0.61 10.28
CA ASP A 821 46.06 0.02 10.76
C ASP A 821 46.59 0.61 12.08
N GLY A 822 45.77 0.53 13.13
CA GLY A 822 46.05 1.14 14.42
C GLY A 822 45.38 2.50 14.54
N GLU A 823 44.28 2.51 15.28
CA GLU A 823 43.37 3.66 15.45
C GLU A 823 44.13 4.92 15.89
N LYS A 824 44.09 5.95 15.03
CA LYS A 824 44.69 7.28 15.25
C LYS A 824 43.84 8.35 14.58
N ALA A 825 43.96 9.58 15.05
CA ALA A 825 43.44 10.73 14.32
C ALA A 825 44.17 10.88 12.97
N GLN A 826 43.44 11.37 11.97
CA GLN A 826 43.90 11.46 10.58
C GLN A 826 43.65 12.86 10.05
N GLN A 827 44.52 13.30 9.14
CA GLN A 827 44.40 14.58 8.45
C GLN A 827 44.18 14.35 6.96
N PHE A 828 43.31 15.16 6.36
CA PHE A 828 43.03 15.17 4.92
C PHE A 828 43.55 16.46 4.29
N TRP A 829 44.14 16.32 3.10
CA TRP A 829 44.48 17.41 2.21
C TRP A 829 43.98 17.11 0.80
N CYS A 830 43.41 18.11 0.14
CA CYS A 830 43.35 18.13 -1.31
C CYS A 830 44.65 18.78 -1.80
N ASP A 831 45.53 18.04 -2.45
CA ASP A 831 46.78 18.62 -2.98
C ASP A 831 46.48 19.46 -4.23
N TRP A 832 45.52 19.02 -5.06
CA TRP A 832 45.06 19.76 -6.25
C TRP A 832 43.68 19.30 -6.72
N SER A 833 42.84 20.23 -7.22
CA SER A 833 41.63 19.90 -7.95
C SER A 833 41.28 20.95 -9.01
N SER A 834 40.76 20.50 -10.15
CA SER A 834 40.25 21.40 -11.20
C SER A 834 38.97 22.14 -10.79
N ALA A 835 38.29 21.71 -9.72
CA ALA A 835 37.15 22.40 -9.11
C ALA A 835 37.57 23.42 -8.03
N GLY A 836 38.89 23.64 -7.85
CA GLY A 836 39.46 24.47 -6.80
C GLY A 836 39.73 23.68 -5.52
N THR A 837 40.98 23.69 -5.06
CA THR A 837 41.43 22.93 -3.89
C THR A 837 40.64 23.24 -2.61
N SER A 838 40.28 24.51 -2.38
CA SER A 838 39.49 24.93 -1.21
C SER A 838 38.03 24.43 -1.24
N ASN A 839 37.58 23.93 -2.38
CA ASN A 839 36.22 23.44 -2.57
C ASN A 839 36.09 21.94 -2.33
N VAL A 840 37.20 21.22 -2.22
CA VAL A 840 37.21 19.78 -1.92
C VAL A 840 37.26 19.57 -0.41
N THR A 841 36.38 18.71 0.07
CA THR A 841 36.26 18.32 1.48
C THR A 841 36.60 16.85 1.63
N GLY A 842 37.18 16.47 2.77
CA GLY A 842 37.44 15.08 3.12
C GLY A 842 36.96 14.81 4.54
N GLN A 843 36.25 13.70 4.73
CA GLN A 843 35.78 13.24 6.02
C GLN A 843 36.13 11.76 6.20
N PHE A 844 36.77 11.42 7.31
CA PHE A 844 37.01 10.04 7.70
C PHE A 844 35.80 9.49 8.43
N VAL A 845 35.30 8.34 8.00
CA VAL A 845 34.14 7.68 8.61
C VAL A 845 34.51 6.26 8.97
N LYS A 846 34.37 5.93 10.26
CA LYS A 846 34.52 4.56 10.76
C LYS A 846 33.30 3.72 10.37
N LEU A 847 33.52 2.51 9.88
CA LEU A 847 32.45 1.58 9.59
C LEU A 847 31.85 1.03 10.89
N ASN A 848 30.51 1.03 11.00
CA ASN A 848 29.79 0.47 12.15
C ASN A 848 30.07 -1.04 12.34
N SER A 849 30.41 -1.73 11.24
CA SER A 849 30.85 -3.11 11.24
C SER A 849 32.00 -3.22 10.23
N PRO A 850 33.24 -3.45 10.70
CA PRO A 850 34.38 -3.64 9.82
C PRO A 850 34.13 -4.75 8.80
N LYS A 851 34.61 -4.54 7.58
CA LYS A 851 34.53 -5.48 6.46
C LYS A 851 35.92 -6.03 6.15
N ASN A 852 35.97 -7.06 5.32
CA ASN A 852 37.26 -7.54 4.82
C ASN A 852 37.94 -6.38 4.09
N ASN A 853 39.16 -6.05 4.52
CA ASN A 853 39.99 -5.00 3.93
C ASN A 853 39.42 -3.57 4.06
N ALA A 854 38.49 -3.32 4.99
CA ALA A 854 38.05 -1.96 5.31
C ALA A 854 37.46 -1.85 6.73
N ASP A 855 37.96 -0.90 7.53
CA ASP A 855 37.32 -0.46 8.78
C ASP A 855 36.98 1.04 8.77
N TYR A 856 37.47 1.76 7.76
CA TYR A 856 37.22 3.17 7.50
C TYR A 856 36.93 3.42 6.02
N TYR A 857 36.31 4.56 5.73
CA TYR A 857 36.39 5.18 4.43
C TYR A 857 36.68 6.67 4.53
N LEU A 858 37.40 7.18 3.53
CA LEU A 858 37.55 8.60 3.27
C LEU A 858 36.42 8.99 2.32
N GLU A 859 35.51 9.84 2.78
CA GLU A 859 34.50 10.48 1.95
C GLU A 859 35.02 11.81 1.43
N ILE A 860 35.19 11.90 0.11
CA ILE A 860 35.54 13.14 -0.57
C ILE A 860 34.26 13.75 -1.14
N GLY A 861 34.05 15.04 -0.91
CA GLY A 861 32.92 15.79 -1.45
C GLY A 861 33.32 17.21 -1.83
N PHE A 862 32.36 17.98 -2.32
CA PHE A 862 32.58 19.36 -2.76
C PHE A 862 31.63 20.34 -2.06
N ASN A 863 32.10 21.55 -1.77
CA ASN A 863 31.25 22.63 -1.27
C ASN A 863 30.54 23.38 -2.42
N GLY A 864 29.62 24.29 -2.10
CA GLY A 864 28.85 25.05 -3.11
C GLY A 864 29.69 25.94 -4.03
N GLY A 865 30.94 26.24 -3.68
CA GLY A 865 31.87 27.00 -4.53
C GLY A 865 32.49 26.19 -5.67
N ALA A 866 32.30 24.86 -5.69
CA ALA A 866 32.86 23.98 -6.71
C ALA A 866 32.18 24.10 -8.09
N GLY A 867 30.91 24.53 -8.14
CA GLY A 867 30.14 24.65 -9.39
C GLY A 867 29.63 23.31 -9.93
N SER A 868 29.49 23.21 -11.25
CA SER A 868 28.98 22.03 -11.98
C SER A 868 30.02 21.43 -12.92
N ILE A 869 29.85 20.16 -13.25
CA ILE A 869 30.48 19.50 -14.41
C ILE A 869 29.48 19.56 -15.56
N GLU A 870 29.79 20.33 -16.60
CA GLU A 870 28.96 20.40 -17.82
C GLU A 870 29.00 19.08 -18.62
N PRO A 871 27.99 18.80 -19.48
CA PRO A 871 27.99 17.63 -20.38
C PRO A 871 29.32 17.45 -21.12
N GLY A 872 29.90 16.26 -21.05
CA GLY A 872 31.18 15.91 -21.69
C GLY A 872 32.44 16.42 -20.98
N MET A 873 32.30 17.21 -19.91
CA MET A 873 33.44 17.75 -19.16
C MET A 873 33.85 16.85 -18.00
N SER A 874 35.04 17.10 -17.43
CA SER A 874 35.57 16.33 -16.31
C SER A 874 36.14 17.19 -15.18
N VAL A 875 36.10 16.67 -13.96
CA VAL A 875 36.78 17.23 -12.78
C VAL A 875 37.77 16.22 -12.21
N GLU A 876 38.96 16.70 -11.86
CA GLU A 876 40.01 15.90 -11.24
C GLU A 876 40.23 16.33 -9.78
N VAL A 877 40.51 15.35 -8.92
CA VAL A 877 40.82 15.51 -7.50
C VAL A 877 42.05 14.69 -7.16
N GLN A 878 43.08 15.34 -6.63
CA GLN A 878 44.26 14.70 -6.05
C GLN A 878 44.19 14.86 -4.53
N ALA A 879 43.85 13.78 -3.84
CA ALA A 879 43.68 13.75 -2.40
C ALA A 879 44.89 13.11 -1.72
N ARG A 880 45.12 13.49 -0.46
CA ARG A 880 46.16 12.93 0.38
C ARG A 880 45.68 12.87 1.83
N PHE A 881 46.01 11.79 2.52
CA PHE A 881 45.78 11.72 3.95
C PHE A 881 46.87 10.92 4.67
N SER A 882 47.07 11.24 5.94
CA SER A 882 48.00 10.57 6.84
C SER A 882 47.41 10.48 8.24
N LYS A 883 47.98 9.64 9.10
CA LYS A 883 47.77 9.73 10.55
C LYS A 883 48.47 10.98 11.07
N ASP A 884 47.97 11.55 12.16
CA ASP A 884 48.55 12.74 12.80
C ASP A 884 50.03 12.53 13.22
N ASP A 885 50.38 11.29 13.58
CA ASP A 885 51.73 10.89 14.01
C ASP A 885 52.61 10.35 12.88
N TRP A 886 52.12 10.35 11.64
CA TRP A 886 52.82 9.81 10.45
C TRP A 886 53.22 8.33 10.58
N SER A 887 52.55 7.56 11.42
CA SER A 887 52.70 6.10 11.41
C SER A 887 52.14 5.51 10.10
N ASN A 888 52.67 4.35 9.71
CA ASN A 888 52.34 3.73 8.43
C ASN A 888 50.92 3.14 8.37
N TYR A 889 50.36 3.12 7.17
CA TYR A 889 49.27 2.26 6.70
C TYR A 889 49.86 1.10 5.88
N SER A 890 49.08 0.03 5.75
CA SER A 890 49.34 -1.16 4.97
C SER A 890 48.39 -1.24 3.78
N GLN A 891 48.54 -0.36 2.77
CA GLN A 891 47.63 -0.27 1.62
C GLN A 891 47.27 -1.61 0.92
N SER A 892 48.13 -2.63 1.01
CA SER A 892 47.84 -3.98 0.49
C SER A 892 46.61 -4.66 1.11
N ASN A 893 46.16 -4.22 2.30
CA ASN A 893 44.95 -4.69 2.96
C ASN A 893 43.76 -3.72 2.78
N ASP A 894 43.83 -2.74 1.90
CA ASP A 894 42.76 -1.75 1.67
C ASP A 894 41.88 -2.16 0.49
N TYR A 895 40.56 -2.12 0.67
CA TYR A 895 39.59 -2.52 -0.34
C TYR A 895 39.68 -1.68 -1.63
N SER A 896 39.78 -0.35 -1.50
CA SER A 896 39.83 0.55 -2.66
C SER A 896 41.20 0.66 -3.30
N PHE A 897 42.25 0.16 -2.65
CA PHE A 897 43.62 0.26 -3.15
C PHE A 897 43.89 -0.72 -4.29
N ALA A 898 44.62 -0.23 -5.29
CA ALA A 898 45.21 -1.05 -6.34
C ALA A 898 46.62 -0.55 -6.65
N SER A 899 47.65 -1.32 -6.27
CA SER A 899 49.06 -0.95 -6.43
C SER A 899 49.45 -0.67 -7.89
N SER A 900 48.76 -1.30 -8.85
CA SER A 900 48.99 -1.12 -10.29
C SER A 900 48.28 0.09 -10.91
N ALA A 901 47.47 0.85 -10.16
CA ALA A 901 46.69 1.99 -10.68
C ALA A 901 47.54 3.27 -10.79
N SER A 902 48.63 3.26 -11.56
CA SER A 902 49.53 4.43 -11.70
C SER A 902 48.96 5.56 -12.56
N ASP A 903 47.96 5.26 -13.40
CA ASP A 903 47.25 6.21 -14.27
C ASP A 903 45.72 6.06 -14.09
N PHE A 904 44.96 7.08 -14.53
CA PHE A 904 43.50 7.06 -14.42
C PHE A 904 42.88 5.90 -15.20
N GLY A 905 42.28 4.96 -14.47
CA GLY A 905 41.57 3.81 -15.02
C GLY A 905 40.27 3.55 -14.29
N SER A 906 39.47 2.63 -14.82
CA SER A 906 38.22 2.20 -14.18
C SER A 906 38.51 1.46 -12.87
N SER A 907 37.75 1.76 -11.81
CA SER A 907 37.75 0.98 -10.57
C SER A 907 36.30 0.72 -10.16
N ASN A 908 35.99 -0.54 -9.83
CA ASN A 908 34.71 -0.92 -9.25
C ASN A 908 34.78 -1.04 -7.71
N ARG A 909 35.90 -0.66 -7.08
CA ARG A 909 36.11 -0.72 -5.63
C ARG A 909 36.11 0.67 -4.96
N ILE A 910 35.70 1.69 -5.70
CA ILE A 910 35.53 3.06 -5.22
C ILE A 910 34.11 3.46 -5.53
N ALA A 911 33.36 3.82 -4.50
CA ALA A 911 31.95 4.13 -4.63
C ALA A 911 31.75 5.62 -4.96
N LEU A 912 31.06 5.90 -6.07
CA LEU A 912 30.65 7.23 -6.50
C LEU A 912 29.16 7.41 -6.20
N TYR A 913 28.84 8.52 -5.53
CA TYR A 913 27.50 8.91 -5.16
C TYR A 913 27.12 10.24 -5.80
N ILE A 914 25.86 10.36 -6.23
CA ILE A 914 25.23 11.64 -6.64
C ILE A 914 23.96 11.81 -5.83
N SER A 915 23.83 12.94 -5.12
CA SER A 915 22.69 13.27 -4.25
C SER A 915 22.35 12.16 -3.24
N GLY A 916 23.37 11.46 -2.74
CA GLY A 916 23.23 10.37 -1.76
C GLY A 916 22.93 8.99 -2.37
N ARG A 917 22.76 8.87 -3.69
CA ARG A 917 22.56 7.58 -4.39
C ARG A 917 23.88 7.05 -4.97
N LEU A 918 24.18 5.77 -4.78
CA LEU A 918 25.31 5.08 -5.43
C LEU A 918 25.08 5.00 -6.95
N VAL A 919 26.00 5.55 -7.74
CA VAL A 919 25.90 5.59 -9.22
C VAL A 919 27.01 4.80 -9.92
N SER A 920 28.10 4.47 -9.24
CA SER A 920 29.20 3.63 -9.77
C SER A 920 30.03 3.06 -8.62
N GLY A 921 30.63 1.87 -8.84
CA GLY A 921 31.46 1.17 -7.86
C GLY A 921 30.67 0.34 -6.85
N ASN A 922 31.39 -0.47 -6.07
CA ASN A 922 30.85 -1.35 -5.03
C ASN A 922 31.42 -0.96 -3.66
N GLU A 923 30.61 -1.10 -2.62
CA GLU A 923 31.04 -1.02 -1.22
C GLU A 923 31.59 -2.39 -0.75
N PRO A 924 32.50 -2.45 0.25
CA PRO A 924 33.15 -3.67 0.73
C PRO A 924 32.27 -4.66 1.52
#